data_AF-A0A135YPL3-F1
#
_entry.id   AF-A0A135YPL3-F1
#
_cell.length_a   1.000
_cell.length_b   1.000
_cell.length_c   1.000
_cell.angle_alpha   90.00
_cell.angle_beta   90.00
_cell.angle_gamma   90.00
#
_symmetry.space_group_name_H-M   'P 1'
#
loop_
_entity.id
_entity.type
_entity.pdbx_description
1 polymer ?
#
loop_
_entity_poly.entity_id
_entity_poly.type
_entity_poly.pdbx_seq_one_letter_code
_entity_poly.pdbx_strand_id
1 'polypeptide(L)'
;MIMTNYSGSIIAHKSLENIVQVRGMSYDGVITDALKAKLNETDGYIDSMVYFKDDTSNEDIQKLSKTIKTEEGKDDKDRKAVIAQLSQTAMESQDGILDWLEQEKESGNVKRYESFYIINAIHLKSKANLIEKLASHPNVRKIDINQKIQADNPIDKQPSNVESNRDEIEWNLKNIGADLAWNQGIRGQGVTVGIMDSAVDANHPALKRKFKGYDQSTNRVNFDDSNYFDAIQGKQDTSGVLDMAHGSHCAGIVLGSELNSSGEEFNRIGVAPDAQWINARIFDSNYRNVEQSSFIRAAEWMLAPGNDPSKAPQIINNSWGGSQYLTDTWFKSTVGRWRQAHILPVFAAGNQMPGESLPGESSIVIPASYPESFAVGAVDIMGNLASFSKRGPSLFDTSLTKPEISAPGVNVRSSIKDTYAYMSGTSMAAPHVAGVAALVKSAKQNLDDREIQKILEETATPKTDSYYKTAPNNGYGHGIVNAYAAVVKAMDKEIGTIRGKVTSDGKPVEAEISVEGTDIKVKSNSSSGEFFIVYPSEGDIKISCKAFGYNSIDKTIKINKENTTHVDFDMIKKPIKNLEGSVSDKSGTKLSDVNVYLVEDATTEIELTGNDGRFSIKDVPVGEYTLRAFKHGYKFYEKKVTLGENSSVFDINLEDKNASDDVELYYDNGKENESGKNQVVGINGDLGVAVSFKPKKKATLSKVKVRFASDIENTGTSATISVVKFDKNNRIKTLLMPVKVRHLNVFGDTEIDLEKYNVQVDGEYYVVIEPDKDTNKSIVVALDRTASKMKKYSYQVDRGYFRSYDNLDNKKGALMIRSILSYEEGANDIDYGSNGDDQKHKNLEKGKEPEKGKEPEKGKDPEKGKEPEKGKEPEKGKEPEKGKEPEKGKEPEKGKEPEKGKEPKKDNNSDNSYENDVKKAIEEMKKKEELNKKKEDDKVKENKIKSKNIKRISGNNRISTSINLSRHYFNHSDTIVLVNSKEYPDSLTAAPLAKAYKAPVLLNDPNGLDSQVKNEIRRLGVKKVILVGGNNSLRIGLERDLKNMNLKLSRIAGKDRYDTSARLAKELVRLTGYSDRAIVASGENFPDALTASSIAAKDDVPVLLVKSASVPDYIDKAMKDMGIKKTILVGGNNSIGKNIESELRAEYRIAGNNRYETAKLVSRYGYKNPKKIFLTTGESFADALVSSGLAAMENAPIQLINPKNNSDNYMDFTNKENIEEIIVLGGERSVPERIVEFFINIK
;
A
#
# COMPACT_ATOMS: atom_id res chain seq x y z
N MET A 1 52.87 -18.66 4.44
CA MET A 1 53.88 -19.62 4.93
C MET A 1 54.91 -18.90 5.80
N ILE A 2 54.47 -18.37 6.95
CA ILE A 2 55.29 -17.92 8.11
C ILE A 2 54.37 -18.15 9.31
N MET A 3 54.25 -19.40 9.75
CA MET A 3 53.51 -19.84 10.94
C MET A 3 54.09 -21.20 11.30
N THR A 4 55.33 -21.20 11.77
CA THR A 4 55.99 -22.32 12.45
C THR A 4 57.36 -21.85 12.88
N ASN A 5 57.47 -21.47 14.15
CA ASN A 5 58.65 -21.50 15.03
C ASN A 5 58.52 -20.37 16.05
N TYR A 6 58.07 -20.71 17.25
CA TYR A 6 58.72 -20.34 18.51
C TYR A 6 58.06 -21.13 19.64
N SER A 7 58.44 -22.40 19.74
CA SER A 7 58.31 -23.18 20.97
C SER A 7 59.59 -23.03 21.79
N GLY A 8 59.46 -22.54 23.03
CA GLY A 8 60.42 -22.79 24.10
C GLY A 8 61.25 -21.59 24.56
N SER A 9 60.83 -20.93 25.64
CA SER A 9 61.60 -20.91 26.91
C SER A 9 60.89 -20.11 28.01
N ILE A 10 60.46 -20.83 29.05
CA ILE A 10 60.51 -20.49 30.49
C ILE A 10 59.99 -19.10 30.90
N ILE A 11 58.76 -19.04 31.40
CA ILE A 11 58.37 -18.09 32.47
C ILE A 11 57.64 -18.88 33.56
N ALA A 12 58.17 -18.76 34.77
CA ALA A 12 57.74 -19.49 35.96
C ALA A 12 56.27 -19.21 36.30
N HIS A 13 55.52 -20.29 36.59
CA HIS A 13 54.24 -20.22 37.29
C HIS A 13 54.40 -19.46 38.60
N LYS A 14 53.78 -18.28 38.69
CA LYS A 14 53.32 -17.73 39.98
C LYS A 14 51.85 -18.07 40.12
N SER A 15 51.52 -18.80 41.18
CA SER A 15 50.14 -19.02 41.61
C SER A 15 49.48 -17.67 41.91
N LEU A 16 48.30 -17.47 41.33
CA LEU A 16 47.36 -16.42 41.74
C LEU A 16 46.70 -16.85 43.06
N GLU A 17 47.44 -16.74 44.16
CA GLU A 17 46.86 -16.71 45.49
C GLU A 17 46.98 -15.29 46.05
N ASN A 18 45.86 -14.82 46.62
CA ASN A 18 45.59 -13.51 47.23
C ASN A 18 45.00 -12.42 46.31
N ILE A 19 43.76 -12.63 45.87
CA ILE A 19 42.82 -11.52 45.72
C ILE A 19 42.13 -11.32 47.09
N VAL A 20 42.61 -10.33 47.82
CA VAL A 20 41.94 -9.80 49.02
C VAL A 20 40.59 -9.26 48.58
N GLN A 21 39.53 -9.76 49.22
CA GLN A 21 38.16 -9.32 49.04
C GLN A 21 38.00 -7.90 49.60
N VAL A 22 38.31 -6.88 48.78
CA VAL A 22 38.01 -5.49 49.13
C VAL A 22 36.54 -5.21 48.79
N ARG A 23 35.66 -5.41 49.78
CA ARG A 23 34.32 -4.80 49.78
C ARG A 23 34.52 -3.27 49.82
N GLY A 24 34.24 -2.57 48.73
CA GLY A 24 34.11 -1.10 48.78
C GLY A 24 34.50 -0.26 47.57
N MET A 25 34.90 -0.81 46.41
CA MET A 25 34.97 -0.01 45.18
C MET A 25 33.61 -0.04 44.47
N SER A 26 32.99 1.13 44.29
CA SER A 26 31.75 1.26 43.53
C SER A 26 32.06 0.94 42.06
N TYR A 27 31.40 -0.08 41.52
CA TYR A 27 31.46 -0.47 40.10
C TYR A 27 30.62 0.47 39.21
N ASP A 28 30.39 1.72 39.64
CA ASP A 28 29.51 2.65 38.95
C ASP A 28 30.13 3.10 37.63
N GLY A 29 29.56 2.62 36.53
CA GLY A 29 29.90 3.02 35.17
C GLY A 29 30.46 1.92 34.27
N VAL A 30 30.95 0.79 34.82
CA VAL A 30 31.48 -0.33 34.01
C VAL A 30 30.36 -1.27 33.58
N ILE A 31 29.49 -1.68 34.51
CA ILE A 31 28.30 -2.50 34.21
C ILE A 31 27.14 -1.56 33.86
N THR A 32 26.51 -1.76 32.69
CA THR A 32 25.37 -0.94 32.27
C THR A 32 24.13 -1.15 33.14
N ASP A 33 23.25 -0.16 33.21
CA ASP A 33 22.00 -0.26 33.97
C ASP A 33 21.12 -1.41 33.47
N ALA A 34 21.09 -1.64 32.16
CA ALA A 34 20.38 -2.77 31.56
C ALA A 34 20.93 -4.14 32.02
N LEU A 35 22.25 -4.26 32.18
CA LEU A 35 22.87 -5.49 32.69
C LEU A 35 22.70 -5.61 34.22
N LYS A 36 22.81 -4.51 34.98
CA LYS A 36 22.53 -4.47 36.42
C LYS A 36 21.11 -4.97 36.72
N ALA A 37 20.12 -4.56 35.92
CA ALA A 37 18.74 -5.03 36.07
C ALA A 37 18.66 -6.56 35.92
N LYS A 38 19.28 -7.15 34.89
CA LYS A 38 19.32 -8.60 34.70
C LYS A 38 20.08 -9.35 35.80
N LEU A 39 21.17 -8.79 36.32
CA LEU A 39 21.94 -9.39 37.41
C LEU A 39 21.10 -9.56 38.68
N ASN A 40 20.15 -8.66 38.93
CA ASN A 40 19.25 -8.73 40.09
C ASN A 40 18.06 -9.70 39.91
N GLU A 41 17.80 -10.18 38.69
CA GLU A 41 16.64 -11.02 38.38
C GLU A 41 16.93 -12.52 38.43
N THR A 42 18.20 -12.95 38.33
CA THR A 42 18.54 -14.37 38.24
C THR A 42 19.96 -14.71 38.70
N ASP A 43 20.10 -15.85 39.39
CA ASP A 43 21.38 -16.50 39.68
C ASP A 43 21.87 -17.41 38.51
N GLY A 44 21.16 -17.39 37.38
CA GLY A 44 21.44 -18.20 36.20
C GLY A 44 22.58 -17.68 35.32
N TYR A 45 22.68 -18.25 34.11
CA TYR A 45 23.64 -17.77 33.09
C TYR A 45 23.11 -16.52 32.39
N ILE A 46 23.93 -15.48 32.40
CA ILE A 46 23.66 -14.19 31.77
C ILE A 46 24.49 -14.08 30.49
N ASP A 47 23.86 -13.60 29.42
CA ASP A 47 24.46 -13.42 28.10
C ASP A 47 24.87 -11.94 27.92
N SER A 48 26.16 -11.68 27.80
CA SER A 48 26.78 -10.36 27.95
C SER A 48 27.89 -10.10 26.91
N MET A 49 28.18 -8.82 26.69
CA MET A 49 29.31 -8.34 25.90
C MET A 49 30.27 -7.58 26.82
N VAL A 50 31.50 -8.07 26.93
CA VAL A 50 32.60 -7.48 27.71
C VAL A 50 33.49 -6.70 26.75
N TYR A 51 33.48 -5.37 26.82
CA TYR A 51 34.28 -4.49 25.99
C TYR A 51 35.53 -4.05 26.74
N PHE A 52 36.66 -4.11 26.05
CA PHE A 52 37.95 -3.70 26.58
C PHE A 52 38.27 -2.24 26.19
N LYS A 53 39.31 -1.69 26.82
CA LYS A 53 39.91 -0.43 26.38
C LYS A 53 40.56 -0.68 25.01
N ASP A 54 40.30 0.20 24.05
CA ASP A 54 40.79 0.08 22.68
C ASP A 54 41.66 1.29 22.36
N ASP A 55 42.98 1.08 22.38
CA ASP A 55 43.98 2.11 22.12
C ASP A 55 44.43 2.13 20.64
N THR A 56 43.70 1.43 19.76
CA THR A 56 44.07 1.30 18.35
C THR A 56 43.92 2.63 17.60
N SER A 57 45.03 3.27 17.26
CA SER A 57 45.05 4.52 16.48
C SER A 57 45.17 4.28 14.97
N ASN A 58 44.59 5.17 14.16
CA ASN A 58 44.77 5.16 12.69
C ASN A 58 46.24 5.37 12.28
N GLU A 59 47.01 6.12 13.08
CA GLU A 59 48.43 6.37 12.81
C GLU A 59 49.25 5.09 12.93
N ASP A 60 48.94 4.24 13.91
CA ASP A 60 49.65 2.98 14.12
C ASP A 60 49.35 1.97 13.00
N ILE A 61 48.10 1.91 12.56
CA ILE A 61 47.69 1.13 11.38
C ILE A 61 48.46 1.59 10.13
N GLN A 62 48.56 2.90 9.89
CA GLN A 62 49.29 3.43 8.72
C GLN A 62 50.80 3.16 8.80
N LYS A 63 51.40 3.26 10.00
CA LYS A 63 52.82 2.89 10.21
C LYS A 63 53.04 1.41 9.91
N LEU A 64 52.18 0.54 10.43
CA LEU A 64 52.25 -0.91 10.22
C LEU A 64 52.03 -1.29 8.75
N SER A 65 51.08 -0.66 8.05
CA SER A 65 50.90 -0.86 6.62
C SER A 65 52.19 -0.56 5.85
N LYS A 66 52.90 0.52 6.18
CA LYS A 66 54.16 0.87 5.49
C LYS A 66 55.28 -0.17 5.68
N THR A 67 55.29 -0.93 6.78
CA THR A 67 56.35 -1.91 7.07
C THR A 67 56.14 -3.27 6.45
N ILE A 68 54.90 -3.64 6.08
CA ILE A 68 54.61 -4.88 5.35
C ILE A 68 55.26 -4.81 3.96
N LYS A 69 56.14 -5.75 3.61
CA LYS A 69 56.79 -5.84 2.29
C LYS A 69 56.25 -7.07 1.56
N THR A 70 55.24 -6.89 0.70
CA THR A 70 54.66 -7.96 -0.13
C THR A 70 54.43 -7.48 -1.56
N GLU A 71 54.37 -8.42 -2.53
CA GLU A 71 54.01 -8.16 -3.94
C GLU A 71 52.49 -7.94 -4.16
N GLU A 72 51.73 -7.81 -3.08
CA GLU A 72 50.25 -7.79 -3.08
C GLU A 72 49.68 -6.38 -3.31
N GLY A 73 48.37 -6.31 -3.61
CA GLY A 73 47.66 -5.05 -3.81
C GLY A 73 47.65 -4.17 -2.55
N LYS A 74 47.53 -2.84 -2.76
CA LYS A 74 47.50 -1.84 -1.68
C LYS A 74 46.44 -2.15 -0.62
N ASP A 75 45.21 -2.49 -1.05
CA ASP A 75 44.10 -2.80 -0.14
C ASP A 75 44.39 -4.01 0.76
N ASP A 76 45.00 -5.06 0.21
CA ASP A 76 45.33 -6.28 0.97
C ASP A 76 46.37 -5.97 2.05
N LYS A 77 47.33 -5.10 1.74
CA LYS A 77 48.36 -4.65 2.67
C LYS A 77 47.76 -3.84 3.82
N ASP A 78 46.93 -2.85 3.49
CA ASP A 78 46.27 -1.99 4.46
C ASP A 78 45.32 -2.82 5.35
N ARG A 79 44.57 -3.75 4.77
CA ARG A 79 43.70 -4.68 5.50
C ARG A 79 44.47 -5.62 6.43
N LYS A 80 45.59 -6.18 5.99
CA LYS A 80 46.48 -6.99 6.87
C LYS A 80 47.00 -6.17 8.05
N ALA A 81 47.37 -4.91 7.83
CA ALA A 81 47.81 -4.02 8.90
C ALA A 81 46.68 -3.72 9.90
N VAL A 82 45.47 -3.44 9.41
CA VAL A 82 44.29 -3.25 10.26
C VAL A 82 44.06 -4.48 11.13
N ILE A 83 44.01 -5.68 10.54
CA ILE A 83 43.75 -6.92 11.27
C ILE A 83 44.86 -7.20 12.27
N ALA A 84 46.13 -7.11 11.87
CA ALA A 84 47.26 -7.35 12.75
C ALA A 84 47.25 -6.42 13.97
N GLN A 85 46.95 -5.13 13.77
CA GLN A 85 46.86 -4.18 14.88
C GLN A 85 45.68 -4.50 15.80
N LEU A 86 44.49 -4.79 15.24
CA LEU A 86 43.31 -5.12 16.03
C LEU A 86 43.51 -6.41 16.83
N SER A 87 44.08 -7.45 16.22
CA SER A 87 44.41 -8.71 16.87
C SER A 87 45.43 -8.50 17.99
N GLN A 88 46.48 -7.69 17.76
CA GLN A 88 47.47 -7.36 18.80
C GLN A 88 46.83 -6.65 19.99
N THR A 89 46.03 -5.60 19.74
CA THR A 89 45.32 -4.87 20.80
C THR A 89 44.40 -5.82 21.60
N ALA A 90 43.68 -6.71 20.92
CA ALA A 90 42.81 -7.68 21.57
C ALA A 90 43.62 -8.69 22.41
N MET A 91 44.71 -9.23 21.88
CA MET A 91 45.60 -10.14 22.60
C MET A 91 46.17 -9.50 23.87
N GLU A 92 46.66 -8.27 23.80
CA GLU A 92 47.25 -7.56 24.94
C GLU A 92 46.22 -7.18 26.01
N SER A 93 45.06 -6.68 25.58
CA SER A 93 44.04 -6.18 26.53
C SER A 93 43.21 -7.30 27.17
N GLN A 94 43.08 -8.45 26.49
CA GLN A 94 42.36 -9.64 26.96
C GLN A 94 43.30 -10.70 27.56
N ASP A 95 44.60 -10.42 27.64
CA ASP A 95 45.61 -11.33 28.19
C ASP A 95 45.25 -11.80 29.61
N GLY A 96 45.49 -13.08 29.88
CA GLY A 96 45.12 -13.76 31.13
C GLY A 96 43.62 -13.95 31.37
N ILE A 97 42.74 -13.12 30.81
CA ILE A 97 41.27 -13.28 30.94
C ILE A 97 40.79 -14.49 30.16
N LEU A 98 41.28 -14.72 28.94
CA LEU A 98 40.85 -15.87 28.14
C LEU A 98 41.19 -17.20 28.82
N ASP A 99 42.41 -17.32 29.37
CA ASP A 99 42.83 -18.50 30.14
C ASP A 99 41.95 -18.70 31.39
N TRP A 100 41.65 -17.61 32.09
CA TRP A 100 40.77 -17.65 33.26
C TRP A 100 39.32 -18.03 32.89
N LEU A 101 38.79 -17.53 31.77
CA LEU A 101 37.46 -17.91 31.29
C LEU A 101 37.37 -19.39 30.89
N GLU A 102 38.44 -19.98 30.36
CA GLU A 102 38.49 -21.42 30.09
C GLU A 102 38.47 -22.23 31.39
N GLN A 103 39.23 -21.83 32.42
CA GLN A 103 39.17 -22.48 33.75
C GLN A 103 37.79 -22.37 34.40
N GLU A 104 37.13 -21.21 34.27
CA GLU A 104 35.78 -20.98 34.79
C GLU A 104 34.71 -21.72 33.99
N LYS A 105 34.98 -22.04 32.72
CA LYS A 105 34.14 -22.91 31.89
C LYS A 105 34.23 -24.36 32.33
N GLU A 106 35.43 -24.87 32.61
CA GLU A 106 35.64 -26.19 33.22
C GLU A 106 34.96 -26.29 34.59
N SER A 107 34.95 -25.19 35.35
CA SER A 107 34.28 -25.08 36.66
C SER A 107 32.75 -24.89 36.58
N GLY A 108 32.18 -24.80 35.37
CA GLY A 108 30.73 -24.63 35.17
C GLY A 108 30.19 -23.26 35.58
N ASN A 109 31.04 -22.22 35.59
CA ASN A 109 30.65 -20.83 35.78
C ASN A 109 30.53 -20.06 34.45
N VAL A 110 31.21 -20.55 33.41
CA VAL A 110 31.06 -20.08 32.02
C VAL A 110 30.46 -21.19 31.17
N LYS A 111 29.43 -20.86 30.38
CA LYS A 111 28.81 -21.78 29.42
C LYS A 111 29.48 -21.70 28.05
N ARG A 112 29.80 -20.49 27.61
CA ARG A 112 30.56 -20.19 26.39
C ARG A 112 31.18 -18.81 26.49
N TYR A 113 32.28 -18.62 25.79
CA TYR A 113 32.82 -17.30 25.49
C TYR A 113 33.40 -17.29 24.07
N GLU A 114 33.50 -16.10 23.47
CA GLU A 114 34.11 -15.87 22.17
C GLU A 114 34.75 -14.49 22.15
N SER A 115 36.01 -14.43 21.71
CA SER A 115 36.76 -13.18 21.56
C SER A 115 36.57 -12.60 20.17
N PHE A 116 36.44 -11.27 20.10
CA PHE A 116 36.38 -10.49 18.88
C PHE A 116 37.49 -9.43 18.90
N TYR A 117 38.36 -9.46 17.91
CA TYR A 117 39.38 -8.44 17.72
C TYR A 117 38.82 -7.19 17.03
N ILE A 118 37.78 -7.31 16.19
CA ILE A 118 37.23 -6.19 15.40
C ILE A 118 36.72 -5.02 16.26
N ILE A 119 36.22 -5.32 17.46
CA ILE A 119 35.71 -4.31 18.42
C ILE A 119 36.35 -4.44 19.81
N ASN A 120 37.42 -5.23 19.91
CA ASN A 120 38.09 -5.58 21.16
C ASN A 120 37.11 -5.94 22.29
N ALA A 121 36.38 -7.04 22.11
CA ALA A 121 35.35 -7.47 23.03
C ALA A 121 35.29 -9.00 23.17
N ILE A 122 34.68 -9.48 24.25
CA ILE A 122 34.35 -10.88 24.47
C ILE A 122 32.83 -11.01 24.61
N HIS A 123 32.21 -11.86 23.77
CA HIS A 123 30.87 -12.38 24.04
C HIS A 123 30.98 -13.43 25.14
N LEU A 124 30.30 -13.22 26.26
CA LEU A 124 30.40 -14.09 27.43
C LEU A 124 29.02 -14.52 27.91
N LYS A 125 28.84 -15.83 28.09
CA LYS A 125 27.69 -16.43 28.79
C LYS A 125 28.14 -17.07 30.10
N SER A 126 27.95 -16.38 31.22
CA SER A 126 28.47 -16.78 32.54
C SER A 126 27.47 -16.54 33.67
N LYS A 127 27.77 -17.05 34.86
CA LYS A 127 27.03 -16.71 36.09
C LYS A 127 27.30 -15.26 36.53
N ALA A 128 26.37 -14.69 37.29
CA ALA A 128 26.40 -13.30 37.75
C ALA A 128 27.67 -12.91 38.53
N ASN A 129 28.13 -13.77 39.44
CA ASN A 129 29.32 -13.55 40.25
C ASN A 129 30.62 -13.36 39.43
N LEU A 130 30.67 -13.91 38.21
CA LEU A 130 31.81 -13.76 37.31
C LEU A 130 31.82 -12.38 36.62
N ILE A 131 30.64 -11.83 36.34
CA ILE A 131 30.49 -10.50 35.72
C ILE A 131 31.02 -9.41 36.65
N GLU A 132 30.75 -9.51 37.95
CA GLU A 132 31.28 -8.56 38.94
C GLU A 132 32.81 -8.63 39.04
N LYS A 133 33.39 -9.84 39.00
CA LYS A 133 34.85 -10.02 38.96
C LYS A 133 35.46 -9.42 37.69
N LEU A 134 34.86 -9.65 36.52
CA LEU A 134 35.30 -9.05 35.26
C LEU A 134 35.24 -7.52 35.29
N ALA A 135 34.19 -6.96 35.89
CA ALA A 135 34.04 -5.51 36.02
C ALA A 135 35.14 -4.86 36.88
N SER A 136 35.82 -5.63 37.72
CA SER A 136 36.98 -5.17 38.50
C SER A 136 38.30 -5.14 37.72
N HIS A 137 38.35 -5.74 36.53
CA HIS A 137 39.58 -5.88 35.77
C HIS A 137 39.98 -4.55 35.10
N PRO A 138 41.26 -4.09 35.21
CA PRO A 138 41.67 -2.75 34.78
C PRO A 138 41.53 -2.49 33.27
N ASN A 139 41.55 -3.55 32.45
CA ASN A 139 41.41 -3.46 31.00
C ASN A 139 39.95 -3.50 30.52
N VAL A 140 39.00 -3.87 31.38
CA VAL A 140 37.58 -3.89 31.02
C VAL A 140 37.03 -2.48 31.09
N ARG A 141 36.50 -2.01 29.95
CA ARG A 141 35.92 -0.67 29.80
C ARG A 141 34.44 -0.65 30.11
N LYS A 142 33.70 -1.65 29.64
CA LYS A 142 32.23 -1.72 29.73
C LYS A 142 31.79 -3.17 29.67
N ILE A 143 30.80 -3.55 30.46
CA ILE A 143 30.07 -4.80 30.29
C ILE A 143 28.60 -4.47 30.06
N ASP A 144 28.04 -4.99 28.98
CA ASP A 144 26.65 -4.75 28.58
C ASP A 144 25.92 -6.07 28.32
N ILE A 145 24.60 -6.02 28.21
CA ILE A 145 23.82 -7.16 27.74
C ILE A 145 24.18 -7.46 26.28
N ASN A 146 24.22 -8.74 25.91
CA ASN A 146 24.21 -9.11 24.49
C ASN A 146 22.80 -8.82 23.94
N GLN A 147 22.68 -7.74 23.19
CA GLN A 147 21.39 -7.24 22.73
C GLN A 147 20.77 -8.16 21.68
N LYS A 148 19.45 -8.04 21.53
CA LYS A 148 18.67 -8.75 20.53
C LYS A 148 18.30 -7.76 19.44
N ILE A 149 18.83 -7.97 18.24
CA ILE A 149 18.63 -7.12 17.07
C ILE A 149 17.45 -7.64 16.26
N GLN A 150 16.66 -6.72 15.73
CA GLN A 150 15.55 -6.98 14.83
C GLN A 150 15.74 -6.16 13.56
N ALA A 151 15.50 -6.75 12.39
CA ALA A 151 15.51 -6.00 11.13
C ALA A 151 14.17 -5.31 10.87
N ASP A 152 14.23 -4.19 10.16
CA ASP A 152 13.12 -3.65 9.40
C ASP A 152 12.66 -4.70 8.37
N ASN A 153 11.36 -5.02 8.36
CA ASN A 153 10.83 -5.91 7.34
C ASN A 153 10.77 -5.19 5.98
N PRO A 154 10.95 -5.91 4.87
CA PRO A 154 10.54 -5.43 3.55
C PRO A 154 9.07 -5.03 3.56
N ILE A 155 8.70 -4.03 2.74
CA ILE A 155 7.32 -3.54 2.66
C ILE A 155 6.39 -4.62 2.11
N ASP A 156 6.86 -5.36 1.11
CA ASP A 156 6.16 -6.52 0.56
C ASP A 156 6.44 -7.76 1.42
N LYS A 157 5.46 -8.20 2.21
CA LYS A 157 5.59 -9.33 3.15
C LYS A 157 5.64 -10.71 2.48
N GLN A 158 5.40 -10.82 1.18
CA GLN A 158 5.47 -12.08 0.44
C GLN A 158 5.94 -11.84 -1.01
N PRO A 159 7.03 -12.49 -1.44
CA PRO A 159 7.46 -12.47 -2.84
C PRO A 159 6.42 -13.14 -3.75
N SER A 160 6.05 -12.50 -4.85
CA SER A 160 5.24 -13.10 -5.91
C SER A 160 6.13 -13.83 -6.90
N ASN A 161 6.05 -15.18 -6.96
CA ASN A 161 6.75 -15.97 -7.98
C ASN A 161 6.39 -15.45 -9.38
N VAL A 162 7.41 -15.08 -10.15
CA VAL A 162 7.27 -14.50 -11.50
C VAL A 162 8.08 -15.29 -12.52
N GLU A 163 7.74 -15.11 -13.79
CA GLU A 163 8.34 -15.82 -14.92
C GLU A 163 9.87 -15.85 -14.81
N SER A 164 10.44 -17.05 -14.91
CA SER A 164 11.85 -17.34 -14.68
C SER A 164 12.70 -17.26 -15.96
N ASN A 165 12.18 -16.73 -17.08
CA ASN A 165 12.93 -16.62 -18.32
C ASN A 165 12.60 -15.31 -19.05
N ARG A 166 13.39 -14.27 -18.82
CA ARG A 166 13.27 -12.96 -19.49
C ARG A 166 14.58 -12.55 -20.15
N ASP A 167 14.52 -12.14 -21.42
CA ASP A 167 15.68 -11.63 -22.16
C ASP A 167 15.82 -10.09 -22.08
N GLU A 168 14.82 -9.40 -21.53
CA GLU A 168 14.88 -7.95 -21.33
C GLU A 168 15.73 -7.57 -20.11
N ILE A 169 16.50 -6.48 -20.22
CA ILE A 169 17.17 -5.85 -19.08
C ILE A 169 16.11 -5.16 -18.22
N GLU A 170 16.12 -5.45 -16.92
CA GLU A 170 15.13 -4.92 -15.97
C GLU A 170 15.16 -3.38 -15.92
N TRP A 171 13.98 -2.78 -15.71
CA TRP A 171 13.80 -1.32 -15.73
C TRP A 171 14.74 -0.60 -14.77
N ASN A 172 14.98 -1.17 -13.60
CA ASN A 172 15.79 -0.60 -12.53
C ASN A 172 17.27 -0.50 -12.93
N LEU A 173 17.76 -1.44 -13.76
CA LEU A 173 19.12 -1.42 -14.28
C LEU A 173 19.28 -0.35 -15.36
N LYS A 174 18.30 -0.24 -16.26
CA LYS A 174 18.26 0.82 -17.28
C LYS A 174 18.16 2.21 -16.66
N ASN A 175 17.33 2.36 -15.62
CA ASN A 175 17.08 3.67 -14.99
C ASN A 175 18.32 4.26 -14.31
N ILE A 176 19.25 3.40 -13.89
CA ILE A 176 20.55 3.84 -13.34
C ILE A 176 21.68 3.79 -14.38
N GLY A 177 21.39 3.41 -15.64
CA GLY A 177 22.38 3.31 -16.72
C GLY A 177 23.40 2.18 -16.57
N ALA A 178 23.04 1.07 -15.92
CA ALA A 178 23.93 -0.09 -15.76
C ALA A 178 24.28 -0.74 -17.11
N ASP A 179 23.31 -0.83 -18.02
CA ASP A 179 23.49 -1.31 -19.39
C ASP A 179 24.49 -0.47 -20.19
N LEU A 180 24.44 0.86 -20.03
CA LEU A 180 25.41 1.76 -20.64
C LEU A 180 26.82 1.57 -20.07
N ALA A 181 26.94 1.25 -18.77
CA ALA A 181 28.22 0.91 -18.17
C ALA A 181 28.77 -0.42 -18.73
N TRP A 182 27.92 -1.43 -18.92
CA TRP A 182 28.32 -2.71 -19.51
C TRP A 182 28.83 -2.56 -20.94
N ASN A 183 28.27 -1.61 -21.71
CA ASN A 183 28.75 -1.28 -23.05
C ASN A 183 30.17 -0.67 -23.06
N GLN A 184 30.68 -0.23 -21.90
CA GLN A 184 32.10 0.15 -21.73
C GLN A 184 33.02 -1.04 -21.43
N GLY A 185 32.48 -2.28 -21.40
CA GLY A 185 33.19 -3.48 -21.00
C GLY A 185 33.29 -3.67 -19.48
N ILE A 186 32.76 -2.74 -18.69
CA ILE A 186 32.82 -2.78 -17.23
C ILE A 186 31.55 -3.43 -16.68
N ARG A 187 31.69 -4.60 -16.08
CA ARG A 187 30.56 -5.40 -15.57
C ARG A 187 30.78 -5.93 -14.15
N GLY A 188 31.85 -5.51 -13.47
CA GLY A 188 32.15 -5.89 -12.09
C GLY A 188 33.31 -6.89 -11.95
N GLN A 189 34.04 -7.15 -13.03
CA GLN A 189 35.14 -8.10 -13.06
C GLN A 189 36.17 -7.83 -11.96
N GLY A 190 36.61 -8.89 -11.29
CA GLY A 190 37.65 -8.83 -10.24
C GLY A 190 37.17 -8.32 -8.87
N VAL A 191 35.89 -7.92 -8.74
CA VAL A 191 35.34 -7.37 -7.50
C VAL A 191 34.51 -8.42 -6.77
N THR A 192 34.67 -8.49 -5.45
CA THR A 192 33.88 -9.35 -4.56
C THR A 192 32.97 -8.49 -3.67
N VAL A 193 31.68 -8.80 -3.68
CA VAL A 193 30.66 -8.16 -2.83
C VAL A 193 30.23 -9.12 -1.73
N GLY A 194 30.37 -8.69 -0.48
CA GLY A 194 29.88 -9.43 0.69
C GLY A 194 28.39 -9.16 0.91
N ILE A 195 27.59 -10.21 1.03
CA ILE A 195 26.17 -10.11 1.35
C ILE A 195 25.96 -10.49 2.81
N MET A 196 25.62 -9.51 3.66
CA MET A 196 25.34 -9.73 5.08
C MET A 196 23.83 -9.64 5.33
N ASP A 197 23.14 -10.79 5.32
CA ASP A 197 21.66 -10.85 5.23
C ASP A 197 21.08 -12.20 5.76
N SER A 198 19.87 -12.60 5.33
CA SER A 198 19.11 -13.79 5.74
C SER A 198 19.61 -15.12 5.14
N ALA A 199 20.78 -15.11 4.47
CA ALA A 199 21.37 -16.14 3.60
C ALA A 199 21.11 -15.96 2.10
N VAL A 200 21.92 -16.61 1.26
CA VAL A 200 21.84 -16.52 -0.21
C VAL A 200 21.79 -17.90 -0.88
N ASP A 201 20.89 -17.99 -1.86
CA ASP A 201 20.72 -18.97 -2.95
C ASP A 201 22.00 -19.37 -3.71
N ALA A 202 22.98 -20.05 -3.10
CA ALA A 202 24.24 -20.36 -3.81
C ALA A 202 24.06 -21.29 -5.03
N ASN A 203 22.98 -22.06 -5.11
CA ASN A 203 22.65 -22.88 -6.27
C ASN A 203 21.70 -22.20 -7.26
N HIS A 204 21.16 -21.03 -6.92
CA HIS A 204 20.25 -20.29 -7.80
C HIS A 204 20.94 -20.01 -9.16
N PRO A 205 20.31 -20.33 -10.31
CA PRO A 205 20.94 -20.19 -11.62
C PRO A 205 21.55 -18.81 -11.92
N ALA A 206 20.89 -17.74 -11.45
CA ALA A 206 21.39 -16.37 -11.61
C ALA A 206 22.65 -16.04 -10.79
N LEU A 207 22.90 -16.78 -9.70
CA LEU A 207 23.90 -16.48 -8.68
C LEU A 207 25.05 -17.48 -8.65
N LYS A 208 24.78 -18.74 -9.01
CA LYS A 208 25.70 -19.88 -8.85
C LYS A 208 27.07 -19.63 -9.46
N ARG A 209 27.14 -19.20 -10.72
CA ARG A 209 28.42 -18.96 -11.42
C ARG A 209 29.26 -17.83 -10.82
N LYS A 210 28.64 -16.99 -9.98
CA LYS A 210 29.24 -15.78 -9.41
C LYS A 210 29.61 -15.98 -7.95
N PHE A 211 29.21 -17.10 -7.35
CA PHE A 211 29.59 -17.45 -5.99
C PHE A 211 31.07 -17.85 -5.95
N LYS A 212 31.85 -17.29 -5.02
CA LYS A 212 33.28 -17.60 -4.88
C LYS A 212 33.56 -19.10 -4.64
N GLY A 213 32.64 -19.81 -3.99
CA GLY A 213 32.75 -21.25 -3.75
C GLY A 213 32.29 -22.13 -4.93
N TYR A 214 31.95 -21.56 -6.09
CA TYR A 214 31.55 -22.36 -7.25
C TYR A 214 32.75 -22.83 -8.07
N ASP A 215 32.86 -24.14 -8.26
CA ASP A 215 33.81 -24.78 -9.17
C ASP A 215 33.13 -25.10 -10.50
N GLN A 216 33.52 -24.35 -11.53
CA GLN A 216 32.98 -24.50 -12.88
C GLN A 216 33.36 -25.85 -13.52
N SER A 217 34.51 -26.44 -13.16
CA SER A 217 34.99 -27.69 -13.75
C SER A 217 34.18 -28.91 -13.30
N THR A 218 33.75 -28.91 -12.03
CA THR A 218 32.92 -29.98 -11.45
C THR A 218 31.44 -29.62 -11.41
N ASN A 219 31.08 -28.37 -11.72
CA ASN A 219 29.75 -27.78 -11.59
C ASN A 219 29.18 -27.88 -10.15
N ARG A 220 30.04 -27.83 -9.14
CA ARG A 220 29.68 -27.96 -7.72
C ARG A 220 29.88 -26.65 -6.97
N VAL A 221 29.04 -26.46 -5.95
CA VAL A 221 29.15 -25.38 -4.97
C VAL A 221 29.84 -25.95 -3.73
N ASN A 222 30.90 -25.29 -3.28
CA ASN A 222 31.63 -25.60 -2.06
C ASN A 222 31.38 -24.51 -1.03
N PHE A 223 30.83 -24.89 0.12
CA PHE A 223 30.59 -24.00 1.26
C PHE A 223 31.73 -24.17 2.26
N ASP A 224 32.86 -23.52 2.01
CA ASP A 224 33.95 -23.48 2.97
C ASP A 224 33.93 -22.16 3.74
N ASP A 225 34.70 -22.12 4.82
CA ASP A 225 34.79 -20.96 5.71
C ASP A 225 35.27 -19.68 5.04
N SER A 226 35.66 -19.71 3.76
CA SER A 226 36.16 -18.55 3.04
C SER A 226 35.14 -17.94 2.05
N ASN A 227 33.97 -18.54 1.91
CA ASN A 227 32.95 -18.06 0.97
C ASN A 227 31.52 -18.01 1.54
N TYR A 228 31.21 -18.81 2.56
CA TYR A 228 29.88 -18.86 3.15
C TYR A 228 29.93 -19.11 4.65
N PHE A 229 29.34 -18.20 5.43
CA PHE A 229 29.42 -18.23 6.89
C PHE A 229 28.04 -18.00 7.54
N ASP A 230 27.56 -18.96 8.33
CA ASP A 230 26.37 -18.76 9.17
C ASP A 230 26.77 -18.27 10.56
N ALA A 231 26.64 -16.97 10.81
CA ALA A 231 27.00 -16.38 12.09
C ALA A 231 25.98 -16.67 13.21
N ILE A 232 24.83 -17.27 12.91
CA ILE A 232 23.80 -17.60 13.90
C ILE A 232 24.01 -19.03 14.43
N GLN A 233 24.20 -19.99 13.51
CA GLN A 233 24.27 -21.41 13.83
C GLN A 233 25.68 -22.00 13.70
N GLY A 234 26.64 -21.27 13.12
CA GLY A 234 28.00 -21.76 12.88
C GLY A 234 28.07 -22.84 11.79
N LYS A 235 27.08 -22.89 10.89
CA LYS A 235 27.03 -23.86 9.78
C LYS A 235 27.67 -23.31 8.51
N GLN A 236 28.31 -24.21 7.77
CA GLN A 236 28.86 -23.94 6.44
C GLN A 236 28.03 -24.68 5.37
N ASP A 237 26.72 -24.47 5.37
CA ASP A 237 25.83 -24.96 4.32
C ASP A 237 24.53 -24.13 4.25
N THR A 238 23.70 -24.42 3.26
CA THR A 238 22.34 -23.86 3.11
C THR A 238 21.26 -24.79 3.66
N SER A 239 21.64 -25.92 4.29
CA SER A 239 20.73 -26.96 4.74
C SER A 239 19.98 -26.52 6.01
N GLY A 240 18.66 -26.38 5.88
CA GLY A 240 17.79 -25.90 6.96
C GLY A 240 17.61 -24.38 7.02
N VAL A 241 18.08 -23.63 6.02
CA VAL A 241 17.73 -22.21 5.86
C VAL A 241 16.35 -22.13 5.18
N LEU A 242 15.31 -21.98 6.00
CA LEU A 242 13.93 -21.94 5.52
C LEU A 242 13.57 -20.65 4.76
N ASP A 243 14.33 -19.55 4.95
CA ASP A 243 14.09 -18.27 4.30
C ASP A 243 15.36 -17.72 3.65
N MET A 244 15.52 -18.00 2.36
CA MET A 244 16.58 -17.45 1.52
C MET A 244 16.02 -16.37 0.59
N ALA A 245 14.82 -15.84 0.85
CA ALA A 245 14.18 -14.92 -0.09
C ALA A 245 14.89 -13.57 -0.10
N HIS A 246 15.08 -12.92 1.07
CA HIS A 246 15.58 -11.56 1.13
C HIS A 246 17.06 -11.43 0.72
N GLY A 247 17.95 -12.24 1.29
CA GLY A 247 19.37 -12.20 0.94
C GLY A 247 19.65 -12.59 -0.51
N SER A 248 18.96 -13.60 -1.06
CA SER A 248 19.05 -13.92 -2.50
C SER A 248 18.52 -12.82 -3.39
N HIS A 249 17.50 -12.08 -2.93
CA HIS A 249 16.94 -10.95 -3.68
C HIS A 249 17.94 -9.81 -3.76
N CYS A 250 18.57 -9.49 -2.63
CA CYS A 250 19.64 -8.49 -2.59
C CYS A 250 20.84 -8.90 -3.45
N ALA A 251 21.32 -10.15 -3.33
CA ALA A 251 22.42 -10.67 -4.15
C ALA A 251 22.10 -10.63 -5.66
N GLY A 252 20.87 -10.96 -6.03
CA GLY A 252 20.40 -10.87 -7.41
C GLY A 252 20.40 -9.45 -7.97
N ILE A 253 20.06 -8.43 -7.17
CA ILE A 253 20.13 -7.03 -7.60
C ILE A 253 21.59 -6.58 -7.77
N VAL A 254 22.50 -7.08 -6.93
CA VAL A 254 23.93 -6.77 -7.08
C VAL A 254 24.45 -7.33 -8.40
N LEU A 255 24.18 -8.60 -8.74
CA LEU A 255 24.93 -9.31 -9.78
C LEU A 255 24.20 -10.45 -10.53
N GLY A 256 22.91 -10.66 -10.30
CA GLY A 256 22.19 -11.80 -10.87
C GLY A 256 22.08 -11.78 -12.41
N SER A 257 22.42 -12.90 -13.03
CA SER A 257 22.19 -13.18 -14.46
C SER A 257 22.36 -14.66 -14.80
N GLU A 258 21.66 -15.15 -15.80
CA GLU A 258 21.75 -16.53 -16.28
C GLU A 258 22.39 -16.60 -17.67
N LEU A 259 22.86 -17.79 -18.08
CA LEU A 259 23.28 -18.03 -19.48
C LEU A 259 22.42 -19.15 -20.04
N ASN A 260 21.92 -18.97 -21.25
CA ASN A 260 21.20 -20.00 -21.97
C ASN A 260 22.17 -21.06 -22.51
N SER A 261 21.64 -22.10 -23.17
CA SER A 261 22.45 -23.18 -23.76
C SER A 261 23.44 -22.71 -24.83
N SER A 262 23.18 -21.56 -25.46
CA SER A 262 24.06 -20.95 -26.48
C SER A 262 25.12 -20.05 -25.85
N GLY A 263 25.14 -19.88 -24.53
CA GLY A 263 26.04 -18.97 -23.83
C GLY A 263 25.63 -17.50 -23.90
N GLU A 264 24.38 -17.20 -24.28
CA GLU A 264 23.85 -15.84 -24.26
C GLU A 264 23.19 -15.56 -22.91
N GLU A 265 23.38 -14.35 -22.41
CA GLU A 265 22.90 -13.97 -21.08
C GLU A 265 21.39 -13.70 -21.09
N PHE A 266 20.66 -14.15 -20.08
CA PHE A 266 19.24 -13.82 -19.86
C PHE A 266 18.98 -13.66 -18.36
N ASN A 267 17.77 -13.26 -17.95
CA ASN A 267 17.43 -12.88 -16.58
C ASN A 267 18.43 -11.88 -15.98
N ARG A 268 18.72 -10.81 -16.74
CA ARG A 268 19.68 -9.78 -16.34
C ARG A 268 19.04 -8.90 -15.26
N ILE A 269 19.18 -9.31 -14.01
CA ILE A 269 18.58 -8.66 -12.81
C ILE A 269 19.62 -7.91 -11.97
N GLY A 270 20.91 -8.16 -12.19
CA GLY A 270 22.02 -7.59 -11.43
C GLY A 270 22.71 -6.41 -12.10
N VAL A 271 23.17 -5.45 -11.29
CA VAL A 271 23.92 -4.27 -11.75
C VAL A 271 25.34 -4.60 -12.21
N ALA A 272 26.04 -5.50 -11.51
CA ALA A 272 27.42 -5.90 -11.77
C ALA A 272 27.51 -7.42 -12.05
N PRO A 273 27.04 -7.88 -13.22
CA PRO A 273 26.87 -9.30 -13.52
C PRO A 273 28.18 -10.10 -13.61
N ASP A 274 29.35 -9.47 -13.68
CA ASP A 274 30.64 -10.17 -13.69
C ASP A 274 31.37 -10.06 -12.34
N ALA A 275 30.74 -9.47 -11.32
CA ALA A 275 31.24 -9.48 -9.94
C ALA A 275 31.04 -10.85 -9.28
N GLN A 276 31.80 -11.10 -8.23
CA GLN A 276 31.67 -12.29 -7.39
C GLN A 276 31.05 -11.96 -6.03
N TRP A 277 30.50 -12.97 -5.34
CA TRP A 277 29.97 -12.78 -3.99
C TRP A 277 30.37 -13.87 -2.99
N ILE A 278 30.34 -13.45 -1.73
CA ILE A 278 30.40 -14.27 -0.51
C ILE A 278 29.23 -13.90 0.39
N ASN A 279 28.83 -14.77 1.32
CA ASN A 279 27.72 -14.52 2.23
C ASN A 279 28.10 -14.73 3.68
N ALA A 280 27.66 -13.80 4.54
CA ALA A 280 27.54 -14.06 5.97
C ALA A 280 26.06 -13.92 6.39
N ARG A 281 25.49 -14.99 6.92
CA ARG A 281 24.11 -15.01 7.41
C ARG A 281 24.06 -14.41 8.81
N ILE A 282 23.23 -13.37 8.96
CA ILE A 282 23.00 -12.64 10.22
C ILE A 282 21.53 -12.55 10.60
N PHE A 283 20.60 -13.00 9.74
CA PHE A 283 19.19 -13.17 10.09
C PHE A 283 18.70 -14.60 9.86
N ASP A 284 17.82 -15.04 10.75
CA ASP A 284 16.99 -16.23 10.53
C ASP A 284 15.66 -15.83 9.85
N SER A 285 14.81 -16.83 9.57
CA SER A 285 13.52 -16.60 8.91
C SER A 285 12.53 -15.73 9.69
N ASN A 286 12.81 -15.43 10.96
CA ASN A 286 11.95 -14.61 11.80
C ASN A 286 12.37 -13.13 11.80
N TYR A 287 13.55 -12.78 11.25
CA TYR A 287 14.16 -11.44 11.25
C TYR A 287 14.16 -10.75 12.63
N ARG A 288 14.09 -11.53 13.70
CA ARG A 288 13.85 -11.05 15.06
C ARG A 288 14.73 -11.81 16.03
N ASN A 289 15.13 -11.10 17.09
CA ASN A 289 15.81 -11.70 18.24
C ASN A 289 17.16 -12.36 17.94
N VAL A 290 17.89 -11.87 16.93
CA VAL A 290 19.26 -12.33 16.66
C VAL A 290 20.22 -11.64 17.62
N GLU A 291 21.21 -12.38 18.11
CA GLU A 291 22.21 -11.86 19.05
C GLU A 291 23.13 -10.85 18.36
N GLN A 292 23.35 -9.70 19.00
CA GLN A 292 24.32 -8.70 18.58
C GLN A 292 25.69 -9.33 18.27
N SER A 293 26.15 -10.29 19.07
CA SER A 293 27.41 -10.99 18.83
C SER A 293 27.47 -11.72 17.48
N SER A 294 26.34 -12.11 16.90
CA SER A 294 26.29 -12.72 15.56
C SER A 294 26.62 -11.74 14.45
N PHE A 295 26.24 -10.47 14.59
CA PHE A 295 26.59 -9.43 13.63
C PHE A 295 28.08 -9.08 13.73
N ILE A 296 28.61 -9.02 14.94
CA ILE A 296 30.03 -8.75 15.18
C ILE A 296 30.89 -9.88 14.60
N ARG A 297 30.51 -11.14 14.85
CA ARG A 297 31.16 -12.34 14.30
C ARG A 297 31.15 -12.34 12.77
N ALA A 298 30.00 -12.08 12.15
CA ALA A 298 29.90 -11.94 10.69
C ALA A 298 30.77 -10.82 10.15
N ALA A 299 30.84 -9.70 10.86
CA ALA A 299 31.62 -8.55 10.43
C ALA A 299 33.13 -8.74 10.55
N GLU A 300 33.58 -9.43 11.59
CA GLU A 300 34.96 -9.88 11.74
C GLU A 300 35.33 -10.88 10.64
N TRP A 301 34.45 -11.84 10.35
CA TRP A 301 34.64 -12.78 9.25
C TRP A 301 34.78 -12.08 7.89
N MET A 302 34.00 -11.02 7.65
CA MET A 302 34.11 -10.20 6.43
C MET A 302 35.46 -9.46 6.31
N LEU A 303 36.28 -9.34 7.36
CA LEU A 303 37.65 -8.80 7.25
C LEU A 303 38.65 -9.84 6.74
N ALA A 304 38.44 -11.12 7.03
CA ALA A 304 39.32 -12.21 6.62
C ALA A 304 38.58 -13.55 6.50
N PRO A 305 37.76 -13.76 5.45
CA PRO A 305 37.07 -15.03 5.22
C PRO A 305 38.06 -16.20 5.19
N GLY A 306 37.81 -17.23 6.00
CA GLY A 306 38.72 -18.36 6.19
C GLY A 306 40.08 -17.98 6.77
N ASN A 307 40.13 -16.91 7.58
CA ASN A 307 41.33 -16.30 8.14
C ASN A 307 42.32 -15.76 7.08
N ASP A 308 41.81 -15.41 5.89
CA ASP A 308 42.61 -14.85 4.80
C ASP A 308 42.10 -13.45 4.40
N PRO A 309 42.83 -12.38 4.77
CA PRO A 309 42.45 -11.01 4.43
C PRO A 309 42.33 -10.74 2.91
N SER A 310 43.03 -11.50 2.07
CA SER A 310 42.94 -11.34 0.61
C SER A 310 41.60 -11.79 0.03
N LYS A 311 40.83 -12.57 0.80
CA LYS A 311 39.49 -13.06 0.42
C LYS A 311 38.36 -12.13 0.83
N ALA A 312 38.66 -11.08 1.61
CA ALA A 312 37.62 -10.15 2.05
C ALA A 312 37.04 -9.33 0.88
N PRO A 313 35.75 -9.00 0.94
CA PRO A 313 35.08 -8.28 -0.13
C PRO A 313 35.54 -6.82 -0.16
N GLN A 314 35.36 -6.14 -1.29
CA GLN A 314 35.61 -4.71 -1.42
C GLN A 314 34.38 -3.87 -1.02
N ILE A 315 33.18 -4.46 -1.12
CA ILE A 315 31.89 -3.83 -0.79
C ILE A 315 31.08 -4.80 0.05
N ILE A 316 30.40 -4.32 1.09
CA ILE A 316 29.44 -5.12 1.86
C ILE A 316 28.05 -4.50 1.72
N ASN A 317 27.10 -5.27 1.19
CA ASN A 317 25.70 -4.91 1.16
C ASN A 317 25.00 -5.32 2.47
N ASN A 318 24.43 -4.33 3.16
CA ASN A 318 23.69 -4.47 4.40
C ASN A 318 22.24 -3.97 4.20
N SER A 319 21.36 -4.85 3.74
CA SER A 319 19.95 -4.51 3.49
C SER A 319 19.08 -4.61 4.76
N TRP A 320 19.61 -4.15 5.89
CA TRP A 320 19.00 -4.23 7.21
C TRP A 320 19.31 -2.99 8.06
N GLY A 321 18.46 -2.76 9.06
CA GLY A 321 18.60 -1.75 10.11
C GLY A 321 17.52 -1.99 11.16
N GLY A 322 17.64 -1.40 12.36
CA GLY A 322 16.59 -1.61 13.38
C GLY A 322 17.03 -1.50 14.84
N SER A 323 17.59 -0.36 15.23
CA SER A 323 17.73 -0.02 16.65
C SER A 323 16.45 0.66 17.17
N GLN A 324 15.99 0.25 18.36
CA GLN A 324 14.85 0.84 19.08
C GLN A 324 15.22 2.15 19.82
N TYR A 325 16.49 2.55 19.82
CA TYR A 325 16.99 3.67 20.62
C TYR A 325 17.86 4.63 19.79
N LEU A 326 17.50 5.92 19.85
CA LEU A 326 18.11 7.01 19.07
C LEU A 326 19.61 7.27 19.38
N THR A 327 20.18 6.64 20.41
CA THR A 327 21.56 6.85 20.88
C THR A 327 22.46 5.61 20.77
N ASP A 328 21.99 4.54 20.15
CA ASP A 328 22.73 3.28 20.11
C ASP A 328 23.90 3.30 19.12
N THR A 329 25.09 2.89 19.56
CA THR A 329 26.35 2.93 18.79
C THR A 329 27.05 1.57 18.73
N TRP A 330 26.35 0.49 19.10
CA TRP A 330 26.92 -0.85 19.27
C TRP A 330 27.68 -1.39 18.04
N PHE A 331 27.30 -0.96 16.83
CA PHE A 331 27.91 -1.39 15.57
C PHE A 331 28.79 -0.32 14.91
N LYS A 332 28.92 0.87 15.52
CA LYS A 332 29.64 2.00 14.92
C LYS A 332 31.12 1.69 14.72
N SER A 333 31.78 1.12 15.74
CA SER A 333 33.20 0.73 15.65
C SER A 333 33.44 -0.28 14.54
N THR A 334 32.55 -1.26 14.37
CA THR A 334 32.60 -2.25 13.29
C THR A 334 32.61 -1.59 11.91
N VAL A 335 31.67 -0.68 11.66
CA VAL A 335 31.61 0.08 10.40
C VAL A 335 32.90 0.88 10.20
N GLY A 336 33.40 1.53 11.25
CA GLY A 336 34.69 2.24 11.22
C GLY A 336 35.87 1.33 10.83
N ARG A 337 35.93 0.09 11.35
CA ARG A 337 36.99 -0.87 11.02
C ARG A 337 36.91 -1.36 9.57
N TRP A 338 35.71 -1.57 9.04
CA TRP A 338 35.55 -1.87 7.61
C TRP A 338 36.07 -0.74 6.71
N ARG A 339 35.76 0.52 7.04
CA ARG A 339 36.28 1.69 6.31
C ARG A 339 37.80 1.80 6.43
N GLN A 340 38.38 1.51 7.60
CA GLN A 340 39.84 1.45 7.77
C GLN A 340 40.48 0.36 6.90
N ALA A 341 39.78 -0.76 6.70
CA ALA A 341 40.19 -1.88 5.85
C ALA A 341 39.84 -1.70 4.36
N HIS A 342 39.44 -0.49 3.95
CA HIS A 342 39.04 -0.15 2.59
C HIS A 342 37.87 -0.98 2.04
N ILE A 343 36.93 -1.32 2.92
CA ILE A 343 35.67 -1.99 2.57
C ILE A 343 34.55 -0.97 2.67
N LEU A 344 33.80 -0.75 1.57
CA LEU A 344 32.64 0.15 1.55
C LEU A 344 31.39 -0.55 2.14
N PRO A 345 30.84 -0.10 3.28
CA PRO A 345 29.65 -0.69 3.87
C PRO A 345 28.40 0.10 3.44
N VAL A 346 27.60 -0.50 2.57
CA VAL A 346 26.38 0.08 2.01
C VAL A 346 25.17 -0.39 2.82
N PHE A 347 24.41 0.54 3.40
CA PHE A 347 23.26 0.27 4.25
C PHE A 347 21.95 0.80 3.67
N ALA A 348 20.88 0.03 3.82
CA ALA A 348 19.51 0.52 3.58
C ALA A 348 19.14 1.62 4.59
N ALA A 349 18.56 2.73 4.12
CA ALA A 349 18.20 3.87 4.98
C ALA A 349 17.10 3.55 6.02
N GLY A 350 16.33 2.48 5.81
CA GLY A 350 15.22 2.04 6.66
C GLY A 350 13.85 2.28 6.03
N ASN A 351 12.84 1.58 6.54
CA ASN A 351 11.47 1.63 6.03
C ASN A 351 10.49 2.08 7.12
N GLN A 352 9.39 2.75 6.75
CA GLN A 352 8.31 3.03 7.70
C GLN A 352 7.73 1.73 8.27
N MET A 353 7.70 1.60 9.61
CA MET A 353 7.11 0.45 10.27
C MET A 353 5.59 0.62 10.47
N PRO A 354 4.81 -0.48 10.58
CA PRO A 354 3.38 -0.41 10.86
C PRO A 354 3.08 0.36 12.14
N GLY A 355 2.23 1.39 12.04
CA GLY A 355 1.85 2.25 13.17
C GLY A 355 2.74 3.49 13.35
N GLU A 356 3.83 3.61 12.61
CA GLU A 356 4.63 4.84 12.58
C GLU A 356 3.98 5.93 11.71
N SER A 357 4.27 7.19 12.04
CA SER A 357 4.01 8.31 11.12
C SER A 357 4.86 8.18 9.84
N LEU A 358 4.47 8.89 8.79
CA LEU A 358 5.30 8.97 7.58
C LEU A 358 6.72 9.42 7.95
N PRO A 359 7.76 8.85 7.30
CA PRO A 359 9.13 9.22 7.58
C PRO A 359 9.38 10.72 7.50
N GLY A 360 9.83 11.30 8.61
CA GLY A 360 10.23 12.70 8.74
C GLY A 360 11.74 12.90 8.70
N GLU A 361 12.20 14.11 9.00
CA GLU A 361 13.63 14.40 9.14
C GLU A 361 14.26 13.57 10.26
N SER A 362 15.54 13.23 10.09
CA SER A 362 16.34 12.43 11.02
C SER A 362 15.70 11.08 11.37
N SER A 363 15.06 10.42 10.39
CA SER A 363 14.38 9.14 10.60
C SER A 363 15.19 7.91 10.14
N ILE A 364 16.37 8.12 9.53
CA ILE A 364 17.24 7.04 9.06
C ILE A 364 17.67 6.13 10.21
N VAL A 365 17.53 4.82 9.99
CA VAL A 365 17.81 3.82 11.01
C VAL A 365 19.31 3.58 11.19
N ILE A 366 19.69 3.05 12.34
CA ILE A 366 21.04 2.57 12.62
C ILE A 366 21.16 1.14 12.04
N PRO A 367 22.28 0.77 11.39
CA PRO A 367 23.55 1.50 11.23
C PRO A 367 23.64 2.58 10.14
N ALA A 368 22.68 2.68 9.22
CA ALA A 368 22.76 3.60 8.09
C ALA A 368 22.99 5.06 8.49
N SER A 369 22.47 5.45 9.66
CA SER A 369 22.60 6.81 10.18
C SER A 369 24.02 7.18 10.66
N TYR A 370 24.93 6.22 10.88
CA TYR A 370 26.30 6.55 11.31
C TYR A 370 27.04 7.39 10.26
N PRO A 371 27.87 8.36 10.68
CA PRO A 371 28.71 9.15 9.76
C PRO A 371 29.57 8.29 8.82
N GLU A 372 30.03 7.14 9.30
CA GLU A 372 30.93 6.23 8.56
C GLU A 372 30.18 5.24 7.64
N SER A 373 28.85 5.14 7.77
CA SER A 373 28.01 4.28 6.93
C SER A 373 27.63 5.00 5.63
N PHE A 374 27.51 4.26 4.53
CA PHE A 374 26.92 4.76 3.28
C PHE A 374 25.44 4.38 3.22
N ALA A 375 24.52 5.32 3.45
CA ALA A 375 23.08 5.10 3.50
C ALA A 375 22.41 5.28 2.14
N VAL A 376 21.43 4.43 1.84
CA VAL A 376 20.72 4.41 0.55
C VAL A 376 19.21 4.54 0.72
N GLY A 377 18.64 5.60 0.13
CA GLY A 377 17.19 5.84 0.04
C GLY A 377 16.54 5.11 -1.15
N ALA A 378 15.22 4.94 -1.12
CA ALA A 378 14.47 4.24 -2.15
C ALA A 378 13.65 5.18 -3.05
N VAL A 379 13.71 4.96 -4.37
CA VAL A 379 12.84 5.61 -5.36
C VAL A 379 12.02 4.60 -6.17
N ASP A 380 10.91 5.06 -6.73
CA ASP A 380 10.08 4.29 -7.67
C ASP A 380 10.59 4.36 -9.12
N ILE A 381 9.84 3.73 -10.04
CA ILE A 381 10.17 3.71 -11.48
C ILE A 381 10.21 5.10 -12.12
N MET A 382 9.52 6.09 -11.56
CA MET A 382 9.54 7.48 -12.00
C MET A 382 10.66 8.29 -11.32
N GLY A 383 11.44 7.65 -10.45
CA GLY A 383 12.47 8.30 -9.65
C GLY A 383 11.90 9.17 -8.53
N ASN A 384 10.62 8.99 -8.13
CA ASN A 384 10.06 9.68 -6.98
C ASN A 384 10.48 9.00 -5.69
N LEU A 385 10.71 9.78 -4.63
CA LEU A 385 11.02 9.25 -3.31
C LEU A 385 9.90 8.32 -2.83
N ALA A 386 10.25 7.08 -2.48
CA ALA A 386 9.29 6.13 -1.95
C ALA A 386 8.76 6.64 -0.61
N SER A 387 7.43 6.61 -0.44
CA SER A 387 6.76 7.15 0.77
C SER A 387 7.26 6.53 2.07
N PHE A 388 7.68 5.26 2.02
CA PHE A 388 8.22 4.52 3.16
C PHE A 388 9.71 4.79 3.44
N SER A 389 10.44 5.41 2.51
CA SER A 389 11.89 5.61 2.65
C SER A 389 12.18 6.58 3.79
N LYS A 390 13.00 6.14 4.76
CA LYS A 390 13.50 6.99 5.83
C LYS A 390 14.44 8.07 5.28
N ARG A 391 14.49 9.21 5.98
CA ARG A 391 15.05 10.48 5.48
C ARG A 391 15.99 11.08 6.50
N GLY A 392 17.05 11.75 6.04
CA GLY A 392 18.02 12.37 6.92
C GLY A 392 17.56 13.71 7.48
N PRO A 393 18.47 14.50 8.07
CA PRO A 393 19.93 14.28 8.12
C PRO A 393 20.32 13.13 9.06
N SER A 394 21.62 12.85 9.24
CA SER A 394 22.06 11.83 10.21
C SER A 394 21.51 12.12 11.62
N LEU A 395 21.22 11.05 12.37
CA LEU A 395 20.88 11.11 13.80
C LEU A 395 22.05 11.55 14.69
N PHE A 396 23.29 11.34 14.23
CA PHE A 396 24.50 11.60 15.01
C PHE A 396 25.13 12.94 14.68
N ASP A 397 24.90 13.44 13.46
CA ASP A 397 25.39 14.73 13.01
C ASP A 397 24.40 15.32 11.99
N THR A 398 23.61 16.29 12.42
CA THR A 398 22.57 16.90 11.58
C THR A 398 23.13 17.73 10.42
N SER A 399 24.45 17.99 10.39
CA SER A 399 25.11 18.62 9.25
C SER A 399 25.37 17.64 8.09
N LEU A 400 25.35 16.33 8.35
CA LEU A 400 25.55 15.32 7.34
C LEU A 400 24.25 15.04 6.59
N THR A 401 24.29 15.24 5.27
CA THR A 401 23.19 14.85 4.39
C THR A 401 23.12 13.34 4.32
N LYS A 402 21.98 12.79 4.72
CA LYS A 402 21.65 11.38 4.54
C LYS A 402 20.23 11.21 3.96
N PRO A 403 19.91 10.14 3.23
CA PRO A 403 20.86 9.15 2.71
C PRO A 403 21.90 9.83 1.81
N GLU A 404 23.09 9.27 1.64
CA GLU A 404 24.10 9.82 0.73
C GLU A 404 23.57 9.83 -0.71
N ILE A 405 22.82 8.79 -1.09
CA ILE A 405 22.22 8.63 -2.41
C ILE A 405 20.93 7.84 -2.34
N SER A 406 20.12 7.89 -3.40
CA SER A 406 18.95 7.03 -3.56
C SER A 406 19.08 6.12 -4.79
N ALA A 407 18.34 5.02 -4.78
CA ALA A 407 18.33 4.05 -5.88
C ALA A 407 16.95 3.37 -6.02
N PRO A 408 16.69 2.68 -7.15
CA PRO A 408 15.45 1.94 -7.35
C PRO A 408 15.14 0.97 -6.19
N GLY A 409 13.97 1.14 -5.56
CA GLY A 409 13.58 0.34 -4.38
C GLY A 409 12.10 -0.02 -4.31
N VAL A 410 11.32 0.20 -5.38
CA VAL A 410 9.89 -0.12 -5.44
C VAL A 410 9.62 -1.07 -6.60
N ASN A 411 9.00 -2.22 -6.35
CA ASN A 411 8.72 -3.26 -7.36
C ASN A 411 9.96 -3.70 -8.15
N VAL A 412 11.03 -4.07 -7.45
CA VAL A 412 12.28 -4.56 -8.05
C VAL A 412 12.21 -6.08 -8.18
N ARG A 413 12.37 -6.60 -9.41
CA ARG A 413 12.46 -8.05 -9.66
C ARG A 413 13.87 -8.54 -9.35
N SER A 414 13.99 -9.64 -8.63
CA SER A 414 15.27 -10.31 -8.39
C SER A 414 15.09 -11.78 -8.02
N SER A 415 16.19 -12.50 -7.84
CA SER A 415 16.22 -13.91 -7.46
C SER A 415 15.73 -14.13 -6.02
N ILE A 416 14.97 -15.18 -5.79
CA ILE A 416 14.68 -15.74 -4.47
C ILE A 416 14.99 -17.24 -4.53
N LYS A 417 14.82 -17.98 -3.43
CA LYS A 417 15.05 -19.43 -3.43
C LYS A 417 14.31 -20.11 -4.58
N ASP A 418 15.05 -20.78 -5.46
CA ASP A 418 14.56 -21.53 -6.63
C ASP A 418 13.74 -20.72 -7.69
N THR A 419 13.57 -19.39 -7.57
CA THR A 419 12.73 -18.61 -8.49
C THR A 419 13.00 -17.09 -8.42
N TYR A 420 12.12 -16.26 -8.97
CA TYR A 420 12.22 -14.80 -8.97
C TYR A 420 11.00 -14.15 -8.33
N ALA A 421 11.18 -12.95 -7.78
CA ALA A 421 10.10 -12.18 -7.18
C ALA A 421 10.30 -10.66 -7.26
N TYR A 422 9.19 -9.92 -7.19
CA TYR A 422 9.20 -8.47 -6.95
C TYR A 422 9.20 -8.17 -5.45
N MET A 423 10.07 -7.28 -5.00
CA MET A 423 10.08 -6.76 -3.63
C MET A 423 10.25 -5.23 -3.63
N SER A 424 9.82 -4.61 -2.53
CA SER A 424 9.93 -3.16 -2.31
C SER A 424 10.51 -2.87 -0.92
N GLY A 425 11.43 -1.90 -0.86
CA GLY A 425 12.11 -1.47 0.35
C GLY A 425 13.41 -0.74 0.03
N THR A 426 13.93 0.03 1.00
CA THR A 426 15.33 0.51 0.95
C THR A 426 16.33 -0.65 0.88
N SER A 427 15.94 -1.84 1.34
CA SER A 427 16.63 -3.11 1.16
C SER A 427 16.85 -3.53 -0.30
N MET A 428 16.01 -3.06 -1.23
CA MET A 428 16.20 -3.27 -2.67
C MET A 428 17.00 -2.12 -3.30
N ALA A 429 17.04 -0.94 -2.68
CA ALA A 429 17.82 0.20 -3.16
C ALA A 429 19.32 0.05 -2.83
N ALA A 430 19.67 -0.35 -1.60
CA ALA A 430 21.05 -0.59 -1.19
C ALA A 430 21.87 -1.50 -2.13
N PRO A 431 21.36 -2.67 -2.59
CA PRO A 431 22.11 -3.54 -3.48
C PRO A 431 22.33 -2.97 -4.88
N HIS A 432 21.51 -2.02 -5.36
CA HIS A 432 21.83 -1.29 -6.59
C HIS A 432 23.10 -0.48 -6.43
N VAL A 433 23.22 0.26 -5.32
CA VAL A 433 24.41 1.08 -5.05
C VAL A 433 25.63 0.21 -4.80
N ALA A 434 25.49 -0.92 -4.09
CA ALA A 434 26.57 -1.88 -3.91
C ALA A 434 27.05 -2.46 -5.27
N GLY A 435 26.12 -2.74 -6.19
CA GLY A 435 26.46 -3.14 -7.56
C GLY A 435 27.16 -2.04 -8.35
N VAL A 436 26.72 -0.78 -8.26
CA VAL A 436 27.41 0.33 -8.93
C VAL A 436 28.81 0.55 -8.35
N ALA A 437 28.97 0.45 -7.03
CA ALA A 437 30.27 0.50 -6.39
C ALA A 437 31.21 -0.60 -6.91
N ALA A 438 30.68 -1.80 -7.17
CA ALA A 438 31.44 -2.88 -7.79
C ALA A 438 31.83 -2.57 -9.25
N LEU A 439 30.95 -1.94 -10.03
CA LEU A 439 31.30 -1.45 -11.37
C LEU A 439 32.43 -0.39 -11.31
N VAL A 440 32.35 0.56 -10.38
CA VAL A 440 33.37 1.61 -10.18
C VAL A 440 34.72 1.01 -9.82
N LYS A 441 34.76 0.10 -8.83
CA LYS A 441 36.00 -0.59 -8.43
C LYS A 441 36.56 -1.46 -9.56
N SER A 442 35.69 -2.08 -10.37
CA SER A 442 36.09 -2.87 -11.53
C SER A 442 36.73 -2.00 -12.63
N ALA A 443 36.18 -0.80 -12.86
CA ALA A 443 36.75 0.17 -13.80
C ALA A 443 38.15 0.64 -13.38
N LYS A 444 38.41 0.75 -12.07
CA LYS A 444 39.71 1.18 -11.52
C LYS A 444 39.99 0.52 -10.18
N GLN A 445 40.80 -0.54 -10.24
CA GLN A 445 41.04 -1.46 -9.10
C GLN A 445 41.79 -0.83 -7.91
N ASN A 446 42.47 0.31 -8.08
CA ASN A 446 43.22 0.95 -7.00
C ASN A 446 42.43 1.99 -6.19
N LEU A 447 41.13 2.19 -6.50
CA LEU A 447 40.27 3.10 -5.75
C LEU A 447 39.96 2.57 -4.36
N ASP A 448 40.14 3.39 -3.34
CA ASP A 448 39.70 3.05 -1.98
C ASP A 448 38.19 3.29 -1.78
N ASP A 449 37.68 2.87 -0.62
CA ASP A 449 36.27 2.96 -0.25
C ASP A 449 35.73 4.39 -0.17
N ARG A 450 36.59 5.39 0.10
CA ARG A 450 36.21 6.81 0.16
C ARG A 450 36.20 7.43 -1.23
N GLU A 451 37.15 7.06 -2.07
CA GLU A 451 37.19 7.46 -3.48
C GLU A 451 35.97 6.91 -4.25
N ILE A 452 35.61 5.64 -4.01
CA ILE A 452 34.38 5.05 -4.58
C ILE A 452 33.15 5.84 -4.11
N GLN A 453 33.01 6.09 -2.81
CA GLN A 453 31.90 6.89 -2.27
C GLN A 453 31.82 8.27 -2.93
N LYS A 454 32.95 8.98 -3.03
CA LYS A 454 33.00 10.29 -3.66
C LYS A 454 32.56 10.25 -5.12
N ILE A 455 32.99 9.25 -5.89
CA ILE A 455 32.56 9.07 -7.29
C ILE A 455 31.04 8.85 -7.36
N LEU A 456 30.47 7.99 -6.51
CA LEU A 456 29.02 7.74 -6.47
C LEU A 456 28.24 9.02 -6.17
N GLU A 457 28.71 9.80 -5.20
CA GLU A 457 28.14 11.07 -4.77
C GLU A 457 28.22 12.17 -5.83
N GLU A 458 29.37 12.35 -6.48
CA GLU A 458 29.60 13.39 -7.50
C GLU A 458 28.84 13.10 -8.81
N THR A 459 28.61 11.82 -9.11
CA THR A 459 27.99 11.38 -10.37
C THR A 459 26.51 11.07 -10.25
N ALA A 460 25.95 11.11 -9.03
CA ALA A 460 24.53 10.94 -8.79
C ALA A 460 23.70 11.91 -9.65
N THR A 461 22.62 11.41 -10.25
CA THR A 461 21.65 12.23 -10.97
C THR A 461 20.85 13.04 -9.97
N PRO A 462 21.05 14.37 -9.87
CA PRO A 462 20.43 15.16 -8.81
C PRO A 462 18.91 15.12 -8.91
N LYS A 463 18.23 15.01 -7.77
CA LYS A 463 16.77 14.90 -7.72
C LYS A 463 16.16 15.85 -6.70
N THR A 464 15.12 16.53 -7.15
CA THR A 464 14.31 17.51 -6.40
C THR A 464 12.83 17.15 -6.51
N ASP A 465 12.03 17.63 -5.57
CA ASP A 465 10.57 17.56 -5.63
C ASP A 465 9.93 18.81 -4.96
N SER A 466 8.61 18.77 -4.74
CA SER A 466 7.86 19.88 -4.14
C SER A 466 8.30 20.21 -2.70
N TYR A 467 8.90 19.25 -1.99
CA TYR A 467 9.42 19.41 -0.64
C TYR A 467 10.93 19.70 -0.66
N TYR A 468 11.71 18.91 -1.39
CA TYR A 468 13.16 19.06 -1.57
C TYR A 468 13.50 19.88 -2.81
N LYS A 469 13.63 21.19 -2.65
CA LYS A 469 13.81 22.14 -3.77
C LYS A 469 15.22 22.20 -4.35
N THR A 470 16.21 21.64 -3.66
CA THR A 470 17.63 21.66 -4.05
C THR A 470 18.24 20.28 -3.90
N ALA A 471 19.35 20.03 -4.57
CA ALA A 471 20.19 18.85 -4.36
C ALA A 471 21.63 19.31 -4.03
N PRO A 472 22.34 18.66 -3.09
CA PRO A 472 21.88 17.50 -2.31
C PRO A 472 20.78 17.86 -1.29
N ASN A 473 20.04 16.87 -0.82
CA ASN A 473 18.98 17.03 0.18
C ASN A 473 18.76 15.77 1.03
N ASN A 474 18.03 15.90 2.13
CA ASN A 474 17.78 14.82 3.08
C ASN A 474 16.76 13.76 2.64
N GLY A 475 16.21 13.86 1.43
CA GLY A 475 15.31 12.86 0.85
C GLY A 475 16.04 11.94 -0.13
N TYR A 476 16.61 12.54 -1.17
CA TYR A 476 17.29 11.84 -2.26
C TYR A 476 18.81 11.71 -2.05
N GLY A 477 19.38 12.41 -1.06
CA GLY A 477 20.81 12.56 -0.93
C GLY A 477 21.37 13.46 -2.02
N HIS A 478 22.48 13.04 -2.62
CA HIS A 478 23.08 13.69 -3.78
C HIS A 478 22.28 13.44 -5.06
N GLY A 479 21.36 12.47 -5.06
CA GLY A 479 20.50 12.16 -6.21
C GLY A 479 20.22 10.67 -6.35
N ILE A 480 19.79 10.27 -7.54
CA ILE A 480 19.63 8.85 -7.91
C ILE A 480 20.97 8.35 -8.46
N VAL A 481 21.44 7.18 -8.01
CA VAL A 481 22.69 6.57 -8.48
C VAL A 481 22.74 6.44 -10.01
N ASN A 482 23.89 6.77 -10.60
CA ASN A 482 24.12 6.71 -12.04
C ASN A 482 25.36 5.86 -12.34
N ALA A 483 25.13 4.60 -12.70
CA ALA A 483 26.17 3.61 -12.95
C ALA A 483 27.10 4.01 -14.08
N TYR A 484 26.54 4.52 -15.17
CA TYR A 484 27.33 4.94 -16.33
C TYR A 484 28.26 6.09 -15.99
N ALA A 485 27.73 7.16 -15.40
CA ALA A 485 28.52 8.33 -15.02
C ALA A 485 29.62 7.98 -14.02
N ALA A 486 29.30 7.14 -13.03
CA ALA A 486 30.26 6.65 -12.05
C ALA A 486 31.40 5.85 -12.69
N VAL A 487 31.08 4.93 -13.61
CA VAL A 487 32.09 4.13 -14.32
C VAL A 487 32.97 5.00 -15.21
N VAL A 488 32.39 5.90 -16.00
CA VAL A 488 33.18 6.76 -16.89
C VAL A 488 34.10 7.67 -16.08
N LYS A 489 33.62 8.23 -14.95
CA LYS A 489 34.44 9.01 -14.00
C LYS A 489 35.59 8.17 -13.42
N ALA A 490 35.32 6.91 -13.05
CA ALA A 490 36.34 6.00 -12.51
C ALA A 490 37.41 5.62 -13.54
N MET A 491 37.06 5.54 -14.82
CA MET A 491 38.01 5.29 -15.92
C MET A 491 38.91 6.49 -16.25
N ASP A 492 38.88 7.55 -15.43
CA ASP A 492 39.52 8.85 -15.68
C ASP A 492 39.15 9.44 -17.07
N LYS A 493 38.02 9.01 -17.64
CA LYS A 493 37.46 9.61 -18.84
C LYS A 493 36.75 10.88 -18.43
N GLU A 494 37.09 11.98 -19.08
CA GLU A 494 36.44 13.25 -18.82
C GLU A 494 34.99 13.19 -19.30
N ILE A 495 34.05 13.54 -18.40
CA ILE A 495 32.61 13.53 -18.66
C ILE A 495 32.10 14.94 -18.86
N GLY A 496 31.41 15.15 -19.98
CA GLY A 496 30.55 16.31 -20.11
C GLY A 496 29.21 16.06 -19.43
N THR A 497 28.72 17.04 -18.67
CA THR A 497 27.36 17.01 -18.14
C THR A 497 26.51 18.10 -18.77
N ILE A 498 25.25 17.80 -19.02
CA ILE A 498 24.27 18.77 -19.53
C ILE A 498 23.19 18.89 -18.47
N ARG A 499 22.92 20.12 -18.04
CA ARG A 499 21.77 20.45 -17.18
C ARG A 499 20.90 21.46 -17.88
N GLY A 500 19.62 21.46 -17.56
CA GLY A 500 18.75 22.52 -18.02
C GLY A 500 17.32 22.32 -17.56
N LYS A 501 16.48 23.28 -17.90
CA LYS A 501 15.04 23.25 -17.65
C LYS A 501 14.28 23.25 -18.96
N VAL A 502 13.23 22.46 -19.02
CA VAL A 502 12.22 22.53 -20.06
C VAL A 502 11.00 23.24 -19.49
N THR A 503 10.68 24.40 -20.06
CA THR A 503 9.55 25.23 -19.64
C THR A 503 8.67 25.62 -20.83
N SER A 504 7.47 26.12 -20.55
CA SER A 504 6.64 26.87 -21.48
C SER A 504 5.85 27.90 -20.68
N ASP A 505 5.88 29.16 -21.09
CA ASP A 505 5.28 30.28 -20.35
C ASP A 505 5.76 30.35 -18.88
N GLY A 506 7.03 30.04 -18.64
CA GLY A 506 7.63 29.99 -17.30
C GLY A 506 7.18 28.81 -16.42
N LYS A 507 6.40 27.86 -16.95
CA LYS A 507 5.97 26.65 -16.24
C LYS A 507 6.76 25.42 -16.72
N PRO A 508 7.11 24.49 -15.82
CA PRO A 508 7.70 23.20 -16.17
C PRO A 508 6.92 22.43 -17.25
N VAL A 509 7.64 21.81 -18.18
CA VAL A 509 7.09 20.88 -19.18
C VAL A 509 7.85 19.55 -19.09
N GLU A 510 7.12 18.45 -18.98
CA GLU A 510 7.70 17.11 -19.17
C GLU A 510 7.93 16.89 -20.67
N ALA A 511 9.18 16.67 -21.04
CA ALA A 511 9.64 16.51 -22.41
C ALA A 511 10.72 15.42 -22.46
N GLU A 512 10.85 14.76 -23.61
CA GLU A 512 11.97 13.88 -23.90
C GLU A 512 13.12 14.71 -24.48
N ILE A 513 14.30 14.61 -23.88
CA ILE A 513 15.56 15.15 -24.39
C ILE A 513 16.40 13.98 -24.87
N SER A 514 16.82 14.03 -26.13
CA SER A 514 17.63 12.98 -26.76
C SER A 514 18.90 13.56 -27.35
N VAL A 515 19.98 12.77 -27.33
CA VAL A 515 21.24 13.14 -27.99
C VAL A 515 21.33 12.41 -29.33
N GLU A 516 21.39 13.17 -30.43
CA GLU A 516 21.39 12.63 -31.79
C GLU A 516 22.59 11.70 -32.03
N GLY A 517 22.36 10.58 -32.71
CA GLY A 517 23.37 9.56 -32.98
C GLY A 517 23.71 8.64 -31.80
N THR A 518 22.96 8.72 -30.69
CA THR A 518 23.14 7.85 -29.52
C THR A 518 21.80 7.33 -28.97
N ASP A 519 21.87 6.33 -28.09
CA ASP A 519 20.71 5.84 -27.33
C ASP A 519 20.39 6.67 -26.08
N ILE A 520 21.12 7.78 -25.85
CA ILE A 520 20.94 8.63 -24.66
C ILE A 520 19.65 9.43 -24.79
N LYS A 521 18.68 9.09 -23.96
CA LYS A 521 17.39 9.79 -23.81
C LYS A 521 17.05 9.97 -22.35
N VAL A 522 16.61 11.17 -21.98
CA VAL A 522 16.15 11.49 -20.63
C VAL A 522 14.84 12.25 -20.71
N LYS A 523 14.07 12.26 -19.62
CA LYS A 523 12.88 13.11 -19.49
C LYS A 523 13.13 14.25 -18.52
N SER A 524 12.62 15.44 -18.82
CA SER A 524 12.57 16.52 -17.85
C SER A 524 11.56 16.22 -16.75
N ASN A 525 11.85 16.73 -15.55
CA ASN A 525 10.98 16.61 -14.38
C ASN A 525 9.67 17.37 -14.62
N SER A 526 8.52 16.72 -14.43
CA SER A 526 7.20 17.33 -14.64
C SER A 526 6.87 18.49 -13.70
N SER A 527 7.54 18.58 -12.54
CA SER A 527 7.29 19.60 -11.51
C SER A 527 8.34 20.73 -11.48
N SER A 528 9.57 20.49 -11.94
CA SER A 528 10.64 21.50 -11.96
C SER A 528 11.14 21.86 -13.36
N GLY A 529 10.85 21.03 -14.36
CA GLY A 529 11.35 21.14 -15.73
C GLY A 529 12.78 20.64 -15.88
N GLU A 530 13.46 20.28 -14.79
CA GLU A 530 14.89 19.98 -14.80
C GLU A 530 15.22 18.64 -15.48
N PHE A 531 16.31 18.62 -16.24
CA PHE A 531 16.90 17.39 -16.80
C PHE A 531 18.42 17.37 -16.61
N PHE A 532 18.98 16.16 -16.64
CA PHE A 532 20.42 15.91 -16.52
C PHE A 532 20.85 14.83 -17.51
N ILE A 533 21.91 15.08 -18.27
CA ILE A 533 22.51 14.11 -19.19
C ILE A 533 24.01 14.03 -18.90
N VAL A 534 24.55 12.82 -18.95
CA VAL A 534 25.99 12.57 -18.97
C VAL A 534 26.38 12.12 -20.37
N TYR A 535 27.42 12.75 -20.93
CA TYR A 535 27.89 12.48 -22.28
C TYR A 535 29.41 12.25 -22.28
N PRO A 536 29.90 11.14 -22.88
CA PRO A 536 31.29 10.67 -22.73
C PRO A 536 32.29 11.29 -23.72
N SER A 537 31.98 12.42 -24.34
CA SER A 537 32.88 13.07 -25.30
C SER A 537 32.76 14.59 -25.25
N GLU A 538 33.85 15.28 -25.62
CA GLU A 538 33.77 16.70 -25.97
C GLU A 538 33.31 16.85 -27.43
N GLY A 539 32.92 18.07 -27.75
CA GLY A 539 32.59 18.47 -29.11
C GLY A 539 31.18 18.97 -29.22
N ASP A 540 30.81 19.28 -30.45
CA ASP A 540 29.47 19.74 -30.77
C ASP A 540 28.55 18.52 -30.88
N ILE A 541 27.51 18.51 -30.05
CA ILE A 541 26.44 17.52 -30.12
C ILE A 541 25.14 18.20 -30.43
N LYS A 542 24.24 17.49 -31.13
CA LYS A 542 22.88 17.94 -31.37
C LYS A 542 21.96 17.26 -30.37
N ILE A 543 21.29 18.06 -29.55
CA ILE A 543 20.26 17.60 -28.62
C ILE A 543 18.89 18.02 -29.11
N SER A 544 17.91 17.12 -29.01
CA SER A 544 16.54 17.34 -29.44
C SER A 544 15.61 17.24 -28.25
N CYS A 545 14.81 18.27 -28.00
CA CYS A 545 13.77 18.31 -26.98
C CYS A 545 12.38 18.23 -27.63
N LYS A 546 11.60 17.23 -27.23
CA LYS A 546 10.27 16.93 -27.79
C LYS A 546 9.25 16.76 -26.68
N ALA A 547 8.13 17.46 -26.79
CA ALA A 547 6.97 17.29 -25.95
C ALA A 547 5.70 17.31 -26.80
N PHE A 548 4.72 16.51 -26.42
CA PHE A 548 3.42 16.47 -27.09
C PHE A 548 2.71 17.84 -26.99
N GLY A 549 2.18 18.34 -28.10
CA GLY A 549 1.56 19.67 -28.17
C GLY A 549 2.53 20.86 -28.33
N TYR A 550 3.84 20.60 -28.44
CA TYR A 550 4.87 21.63 -28.61
C TYR A 550 5.68 21.42 -29.88
N ASN A 551 6.28 22.49 -30.39
CA ASN A 551 7.29 22.40 -31.44
C ASN A 551 8.55 21.73 -30.88
N SER A 552 9.16 20.82 -31.65
CA SER A 552 10.46 20.25 -31.29
C SER A 552 11.53 21.31 -31.38
N ILE A 553 12.43 21.34 -30.42
CA ILE A 553 13.57 22.26 -30.41
C ILE A 553 14.85 21.43 -30.48
N ASP A 554 15.61 21.64 -31.54
CA ASP A 554 16.95 21.09 -31.67
C ASP A 554 17.98 22.19 -31.33
N LYS A 555 18.98 21.84 -30.53
CA LYS A 555 20.11 22.72 -30.21
C LYS A 555 21.42 21.97 -30.46
N THR A 556 22.33 22.61 -31.17
CA THR A 556 23.74 22.20 -31.16
C THR A 556 24.41 22.86 -29.97
N ILE A 557 25.00 22.05 -29.10
CA ILE A 557 25.69 22.52 -27.90
C ILE A 557 27.10 21.96 -27.89
N LYS A 558 28.04 22.79 -27.43
CA LYS A 558 29.41 22.37 -27.23
C LYS A 558 29.56 21.80 -25.83
N ILE A 559 29.90 20.52 -25.75
CA ILE A 559 30.18 19.84 -24.49
C ILE A 559 31.62 20.11 -24.08
N ASN A 560 31.78 20.69 -22.89
CA ASN A 560 33.07 20.85 -22.25
C ASN A 560 33.25 19.80 -21.16
N LYS A 561 34.42 19.18 -21.15
CA LYS A 561 34.80 18.02 -20.32
C LYS A 561 34.97 18.30 -18.82
N GLU A 562 35.02 19.58 -18.42
CA GLU A 562 35.23 19.99 -17.02
C GLU A 562 34.04 20.75 -16.40
N ASN A 563 33.02 21.08 -17.19
CA ASN A 563 31.94 21.96 -16.75
C ASN A 563 30.56 21.42 -17.18
N THR A 564 29.57 21.66 -16.33
CA THR A 564 28.17 21.44 -16.71
C THR A 564 27.75 22.46 -17.76
N THR A 565 27.41 21.98 -18.94
CA THR A 565 26.81 22.79 -20.00
C THR A 565 25.34 23.00 -19.67
N HIS A 566 24.92 24.25 -19.46
CA HIS A 566 23.55 24.59 -19.12
C HIS A 566 22.74 24.90 -20.39
N VAL A 567 21.61 24.23 -20.58
CA VAL A 567 20.79 24.31 -21.79
C VAL A 567 19.30 24.24 -21.45
N ASP A 568 18.65 25.39 -21.39
CA ASP A 568 17.21 25.45 -21.18
C ASP A 568 16.45 25.35 -22.50
N PHE A 569 15.26 24.77 -22.47
CA PHE A 569 14.33 24.69 -23.58
C PHE A 569 13.04 25.43 -23.21
N ASP A 570 12.75 26.51 -23.93
CA ASP A 570 11.44 27.19 -23.82
C ASP A 570 10.53 26.70 -24.94
N MET A 571 9.69 25.74 -24.61
CA MET A 571 8.82 25.03 -25.53
C MET A 571 7.68 25.94 -25.99
N ILE A 572 7.61 26.14 -27.31
CA ILE A 572 6.53 26.89 -27.95
C ILE A 572 5.38 25.92 -28.23
N LYS A 573 4.21 26.19 -27.66
CA LYS A 573 2.98 25.43 -27.96
C LYS A 573 2.70 25.51 -29.45
N LYS A 574 2.37 24.38 -30.05
CA LYS A 574 1.88 24.35 -31.42
C LYS A 574 0.54 25.11 -31.50
N PRO A 575 0.25 25.78 -32.62
CA PRO A 575 -1.09 26.30 -32.87
C PRO A 575 -2.14 25.21 -32.65
N ILE A 576 -3.21 25.55 -31.94
CA ILE A 576 -4.35 24.64 -31.72
C ILE A 576 -5.47 24.94 -32.71
N LYS A 577 -6.19 23.90 -33.12
CA LYS A 577 -7.35 23.95 -34.02
C LYS A 577 -8.38 22.90 -33.60
N ASN A 578 -9.62 23.12 -33.98
CA ASN A 578 -10.62 22.06 -33.87
C ASN A 578 -10.43 21.09 -35.04
N LEU A 579 -10.41 19.79 -34.74
CA LEU A 579 -10.55 18.73 -35.72
C LEU A 579 -12.04 18.44 -35.89
N GLU A 580 -12.60 18.85 -37.02
CA GLU A 580 -14.03 18.72 -37.29
C GLU A 580 -14.27 17.73 -38.43
N GLY A 581 -15.43 17.08 -38.41
CA GLY A 581 -15.79 16.12 -39.44
C GLY A 581 -17.18 15.60 -39.23
N SER A 582 -17.61 14.72 -40.14
CA SER A 582 -18.84 13.96 -39.98
C SER A 582 -18.63 12.49 -40.22
N VAL A 583 -19.42 11.67 -39.54
CA VAL A 583 -19.43 10.23 -39.72
C VAL A 583 -20.71 9.82 -40.45
N SER A 584 -20.55 9.04 -41.51
CA SER A 584 -21.65 8.42 -42.25
C SER A 584 -21.40 6.94 -42.47
N ASP A 585 -22.46 6.17 -42.74
CA ASP A 585 -22.32 4.81 -43.23
C ASP A 585 -21.96 4.77 -44.73
N LYS A 586 -21.83 3.55 -45.28
CA LYS A 586 -21.55 3.32 -46.71
C LYS A 586 -22.66 3.83 -47.64
N SER A 587 -23.89 3.96 -47.15
CA SER A 587 -25.03 4.52 -47.89
C SER A 587 -25.07 6.05 -47.88
N GLY A 588 -24.23 6.69 -47.05
CA GLY A 588 -24.18 8.14 -46.87
C GLY A 588 -25.08 8.66 -45.74
N THR A 589 -25.74 7.79 -44.99
CA THR A 589 -26.58 8.17 -43.83
C THR A 589 -25.68 8.64 -42.70
N LYS A 590 -25.98 9.81 -42.13
CA LYS A 590 -25.22 10.37 -41.01
C LYS A 590 -25.44 9.56 -39.74
N LEU A 591 -24.37 9.23 -39.04
CA LEU A 591 -24.40 8.35 -37.87
C LEU A 591 -24.22 9.16 -36.61
N SER A 592 -25.24 9.17 -35.73
CA SER A 592 -25.13 9.71 -34.37
C SER A 592 -24.38 8.76 -33.42
N ASP A 593 -23.90 9.27 -32.29
CA ASP A 593 -23.32 8.47 -31.20
C ASP A 593 -22.12 7.60 -31.62
N VAL A 594 -21.42 7.97 -32.70
CA VAL A 594 -20.12 7.40 -33.06
C VAL A 594 -19.08 8.01 -32.14
N ASN A 595 -18.27 7.16 -31.50
CA ASN A 595 -17.12 7.57 -30.72
C ASN A 595 -15.98 7.94 -31.66
N VAL A 596 -15.53 9.19 -31.65
CA VAL A 596 -14.41 9.69 -32.46
C VAL A 596 -13.31 10.24 -31.55
N TYR A 597 -12.07 9.81 -31.73
CA TYR A 597 -10.95 10.21 -30.87
C TYR A 597 -9.58 10.11 -31.55
N LEU A 598 -8.56 10.76 -30.97
CA LEU A 598 -7.16 10.71 -31.40
C LEU A 598 -6.35 9.80 -30.48
N VAL A 599 -5.38 9.07 -31.03
CA VAL A 599 -4.55 8.11 -30.25
C VAL A 599 -3.41 8.80 -29.51
N GLU A 600 -2.79 9.78 -30.14
CA GLU A 600 -1.55 10.42 -29.68
C GLU A 600 -1.79 11.47 -28.59
N ASP A 601 -3.05 11.84 -28.37
CA ASP A 601 -3.48 12.79 -27.34
C ASP A 601 -4.37 12.12 -26.30
N ALA A 602 -3.78 11.69 -25.19
CA ALA A 602 -4.53 11.10 -24.07
C ALA A 602 -5.40 12.12 -23.31
N THR A 603 -5.33 13.41 -23.65
CA THR A 603 -6.10 14.48 -22.99
C THR A 603 -7.36 14.90 -23.75
N THR A 604 -7.47 14.57 -25.04
CA THR A 604 -8.71 14.75 -25.80
C THR A 604 -9.76 13.72 -25.37
N GLU A 605 -10.90 14.20 -24.86
CA GLU A 605 -12.05 13.35 -24.55
C GLU A 605 -12.59 12.73 -25.86
N ILE A 606 -13.16 11.52 -25.75
CA ILE A 606 -13.85 10.88 -26.86
C ILE A 606 -15.07 11.73 -27.22
N GLU A 607 -15.10 12.24 -28.45
CA GLU A 607 -16.21 13.03 -28.96
C GLU A 607 -17.28 12.08 -29.54
N LEU A 608 -18.53 12.26 -29.13
CA LEU A 608 -19.65 11.57 -29.75
C LEU A 608 -20.22 12.43 -30.87
N THR A 609 -20.42 11.84 -32.04
CA THR A 609 -21.10 12.54 -33.14
C THR A 609 -22.53 12.92 -32.75
N GLY A 610 -22.95 14.15 -33.09
CA GLY A 610 -24.34 14.59 -32.94
C GLY A 610 -25.31 13.85 -33.85
N ASN A 611 -26.62 14.17 -33.76
CA ASN A 611 -27.67 13.57 -34.59
C ASN A 611 -27.47 13.78 -36.11
N ASP A 612 -26.67 14.77 -36.50
CA ASP A 612 -26.29 15.08 -37.87
C ASP A 612 -24.96 14.40 -38.29
N GLY A 613 -24.44 13.51 -37.44
CA GLY A 613 -23.18 12.80 -37.63
C GLY A 613 -21.94 13.64 -37.42
N ARG A 614 -22.03 14.91 -37.01
CA ARG A 614 -20.86 15.78 -36.86
C ARG A 614 -20.12 15.56 -35.54
N PHE A 615 -18.80 15.62 -35.58
CA PHE A 615 -17.92 15.67 -34.40
C PHE A 615 -16.99 16.90 -34.48
N SER A 616 -16.57 17.40 -33.32
CA SER A 616 -15.59 18.49 -33.21
C SER A 616 -14.66 18.23 -32.02
N ILE A 617 -13.47 17.68 -32.28
CA ILE A 617 -12.43 17.53 -31.25
C ILE A 617 -11.71 18.86 -31.12
N LYS A 618 -11.84 19.51 -29.96
CA LYS A 618 -11.38 20.89 -29.76
C LYS A 618 -9.92 20.97 -29.35
N ASP A 619 -9.32 22.12 -29.62
CA ASP A 619 -8.01 22.52 -29.11
C ASP A 619 -6.86 21.54 -29.46
N VAL A 620 -7.00 20.82 -30.59
CA VAL A 620 -6.01 19.86 -31.08
C VAL A 620 -4.82 20.61 -31.67
N PRO A 621 -3.59 20.36 -31.20
CA PRO A 621 -2.40 20.96 -31.80
C PRO A 621 -2.29 20.63 -33.31
N VAL A 622 -1.65 21.47 -34.11
CA VAL A 622 -1.36 21.12 -35.51
C VAL A 622 -0.34 19.97 -35.57
N GLY A 623 -0.59 18.96 -36.39
CA GLY A 623 0.24 17.76 -36.43
C GLY A 623 -0.40 16.54 -37.09
N GLU A 624 0.32 15.42 -37.04
CA GLU A 624 -0.18 14.12 -37.49
C GLU A 624 -0.79 13.36 -36.31
N TYR A 625 -1.93 12.73 -36.57
CA TYR A 625 -2.73 12.00 -35.59
C TYR A 625 -3.27 10.73 -36.20
N THR A 626 -3.58 9.75 -35.36
CA THR A 626 -4.38 8.58 -35.71
C THR A 626 -5.81 8.84 -35.24
N LEU A 627 -6.69 9.13 -36.19
CA LEU A 627 -8.12 9.31 -35.97
C LEU A 627 -8.81 7.96 -35.96
N ARG A 628 -9.49 7.67 -34.86
CA ARG A 628 -10.29 6.46 -34.68
C ARG A 628 -11.75 6.82 -34.56
N ALA A 629 -12.60 6.02 -35.20
CA ALA A 629 -14.04 6.10 -35.07
C ALA A 629 -14.65 4.73 -34.85
N PHE A 630 -15.62 4.68 -33.95
CA PHE A 630 -16.28 3.44 -33.58
C PHE A 630 -17.76 3.65 -33.25
N LYS A 631 -18.61 2.79 -33.83
CA LYS A 631 -20.02 2.63 -33.50
C LYS A 631 -20.38 1.15 -33.59
N HIS A 632 -21.12 0.66 -32.61
CA HIS A 632 -21.63 -0.71 -32.61
C HIS A 632 -22.43 -1.01 -33.89
N GLY A 633 -22.22 -2.18 -34.49
CA GLY A 633 -22.81 -2.56 -35.78
C GLY A 633 -22.03 -2.10 -37.02
N TYR A 634 -20.90 -1.41 -36.84
CA TYR A 634 -20.01 -0.96 -37.91
C TYR A 634 -18.59 -1.48 -37.69
N LYS A 635 -17.80 -1.63 -38.76
CA LYS A 635 -16.38 -1.97 -38.67
C LYS A 635 -15.60 -0.83 -37.99
N PHE A 636 -14.60 -1.19 -37.19
CA PHE A 636 -13.70 -0.24 -36.57
C PHE A 636 -12.93 0.57 -37.62
N TYR A 637 -12.96 1.90 -37.50
CA TYR A 637 -12.26 2.80 -38.40
C TYR A 637 -11.02 3.37 -37.72
N GLU A 638 -9.88 3.25 -38.41
CA GLU A 638 -8.61 3.86 -38.01
C GLU A 638 -7.94 4.45 -39.24
N LYS A 639 -7.54 5.72 -39.14
CA LYS A 639 -6.80 6.38 -40.22
C LYS A 639 -5.86 7.44 -39.67
N LYS A 640 -4.66 7.52 -40.25
CA LYS A 640 -3.77 8.67 -40.03
C LYS A 640 -4.35 9.92 -40.70
N VAL A 641 -4.43 11.02 -39.96
CA VAL A 641 -4.90 12.33 -40.39
C VAL A 641 -3.87 13.39 -40.03
N THR A 642 -3.77 14.43 -40.86
CA THR A 642 -2.83 15.53 -40.65
C THR A 642 -3.62 16.82 -40.47
N LEU A 643 -3.64 17.37 -39.26
CA LEU A 643 -4.27 18.66 -38.97
C LEU A 643 -3.31 19.80 -39.34
N GLY A 644 -3.53 20.39 -40.52
CA GLY A 644 -2.78 21.54 -41.02
C GLY A 644 -3.31 22.90 -40.52
N GLU A 645 -2.59 23.97 -40.83
CA GLU A 645 -2.95 25.35 -40.41
C GLU A 645 -4.25 25.87 -41.06
N ASN A 646 -4.55 25.39 -42.27
CA ASN A 646 -5.78 25.65 -43.00
C ASN A 646 -6.76 24.49 -42.72
N SER A 647 -7.65 24.70 -41.75
CA SER A 647 -8.71 23.78 -41.27
C SER A 647 -9.05 22.64 -42.22
N SER A 648 -8.84 21.40 -41.79
CA SER A 648 -9.19 20.20 -42.57
C SER A 648 -10.41 19.52 -41.94
N VAL A 649 -11.49 19.40 -42.72
CA VAL A 649 -12.67 18.61 -42.34
C VAL A 649 -12.38 17.14 -42.65
N PHE A 650 -12.52 16.27 -41.67
CA PHE A 650 -12.24 14.84 -41.80
C PHE A 650 -13.53 14.03 -41.72
N ASP A 651 -14.13 13.78 -42.88
CA ASP A 651 -15.28 12.89 -42.95
C ASP A 651 -14.85 11.42 -42.88
N ILE A 652 -15.62 10.65 -42.11
CA ILE A 652 -15.41 9.23 -41.86
C ILE A 652 -16.57 8.47 -42.49
N ASN A 653 -16.26 7.48 -43.31
CA ASN A 653 -17.23 6.52 -43.79
C ASN A 653 -17.04 5.19 -43.03
N LEU A 654 -18.02 4.82 -42.21
CA LEU A 654 -18.04 3.56 -41.50
C LEU A 654 -18.71 2.50 -42.35
N GLU A 655 -18.05 1.36 -42.53
CA GLU A 655 -18.65 0.21 -43.19
C GLU A 655 -19.55 -0.55 -42.20
N ASP A 656 -20.73 -0.96 -42.65
CA ASP A 656 -21.58 -1.87 -41.87
C ASP A 656 -20.83 -3.17 -41.57
N LYS A 657 -21.05 -3.67 -40.36
CA LYS A 657 -20.63 -5.02 -39.98
C LYS A 657 -21.74 -5.96 -40.43
N ASN A 658 -21.47 -6.84 -41.40
CA ASN A 658 -22.43 -7.87 -41.82
C ASN A 658 -22.85 -8.72 -40.61
N ALA A 659 -24.08 -9.25 -40.63
CA ALA A 659 -24.71 -9.92 -39.50
C ALA A 659 -23.75 -10.92 -38.83
N SER A 660 -23.19 -10.53 -37.68
CA SER A 660 -22.27 -11.39 -36.94
C SER A 660 -23.04 -12.25 -35.97
N ASP A 661 -22.83 -13.56 -36.04
CA ASP A 661 -23.26 -14.47 -34.99
C ASP A 661 -22.32 -14.27 -33.79
N ASP A 662 -22.75 -13.47 -32.83
CA ASP A 662 -22.03 -13.33 -31.56
C ASP A 662 -22.12 -14.66 -30.81
N VAL A 663 -20.95 -15.23 -30.52
CA VAL A 663 -20.81 -16.48 -29.78
C VAL A 663 -20.32 -16.18 -28.37
N GLU A 664 -21.10 -16.59 -27.38
CA GLU A 664 -20.70 -16.55 -25.97
C GLU A 664 -19.89 -17.81 -25.62
N LEU A 665 -18.64 -17.61 -25.21
CA LEU A 665 -17.74 -18.63 -24.67
C LEU A 665 -17.78 -18.58 -23.14
N TYR A 666 -18.04 -19.72 -22.50
CA TYR A 666 -18.18 -19.78 -21.05
C TYR A 666 -17.84 -21.16 -20.44
N TYR A 667 -17.54 -21.15 -19.15
CA TYR A 667 -17.16 -22.34 -18.38
C TYR A 667 -17.99 -22.52 -17.10
N ASP A 668 -18.85 -21.56 -16.77
CA ASP A 668 -19.79 -21.61 -15.65
C ASP A 668 -21.22 -21.97 -16.11
N ASN A 669 -22.09 -22.51 -15.27
CA ASN A 669 -23.47 -22.83 -15.69
C ASN A 669 -24.48 -21.72 -15.39
N GLY A 670 -24.03 -20.62 -14.76
CA GLY A 670 -24.84 -19.43 -14.48
C GLY A 670 -26.07 -19.63 -13.59
N LYS A 671 -26.28 -20.81 -12.98
CA LYS A 671 -27.49 -21.12 -12.21
C LYS A 671 -27.29 -20.86 -10.71
N GLU A 672 -28.12 -19.98 -10.17
CA GLU A 672 -28.30 -19.84 -8.71
C GLU A 672 -29.18 -20.98 -8.19
N ASN A 673 -28.86 -21.53 -7.02
CA ASN A 673 -29.84 -22.31 -6.26
C ASN A 673 -30.59 -21.37 -5.30
N GLU A 674 -31.80 -21.74 -4.90
CA GLU A 674 -32.78 -20.96 -4.10
C GLU A 674 -32.25 -20.42 -2.76
N SER A 675 -31.00 -20.71 -2.39
CA SER A 675 -30.36 -20.28 -1.14
C SER A 675 -28.99 -19.60 -1.32
N GLY A 676 -28.55 -19.28 -2.54
CA GLY A 676 -27.34 -18.45 -2.80
C GLY A 676 -25.99 -19.08 -2.41
N LYS A 677 -25.96 -20.32 -1.91
CA LYS A 677 -24.78 -20.94 -1.25
C LYS A 677 -23.68 -21.48 -2.17
N ASN A 678 -23.85 -21.43 -3.49
CA ASN A 678 -22.86 -21.93 -4.45
C ASN A 678 -21.91 -20.84 -4.99
N GLN A 679 -22.15 -19.56 -4.63
CA GLN A 679 -21.26 -18.44 -4.91
C GLN A 679 -20.40 -18.18 -3.68
N VAL A 680 -19.07 -18.22 -3.81
CA VAL A 680 -18.17 -17.73 -2.74
C VAL A 680 -17.14 -16.79 -3.32
N VAL A 681 -16.87 -15.73 -2.55
CA VAL A 681 -15.88 -14.69 -2.75
C VAL A 681 -14.52 -15.26 -3.20
N GLY A 682 -14.08 -14.86 -4.41
CA GLY A 682 -12.72 -15.03 -4.91
C GLY A 682 -11.70 -14.20 -4.11
N ILE A 683 -10.42 -14.59 -4.15
CA ILE A 683 -9.37 -14.24 -3.17
C ILE A 683 -8.99 -12.74 -3.17
N ASN A 684 -8.84 -12.17 -1.97
CA ASN A 684 -8.01 -11.03 -1.51
C ASN A 684 -7.98 -9.78 -2.40
N GLY A 685 -8.39 -8.63 -1.86
CA GLY A 685 -8.60 -7.35 -2.58
C GLY A 685 -7.41 -6.76 -3.35
N ASP A 686 -6.26 -7.43 -3.39
CA ASP A 686 -5.02 -6.91 -3.97
C ASP A 686 -4.56 -7.70 -5.21
N LEU A 687 -5.25 -8.80 -5.54
CA LEU A 687 -4.87 -9.73 -6.62
C LEU A 687 -5.92 -9.77 -7.74
N GLY A 688 -5.47 -9.81 -8.99
CA GLY A 688 -6.32 -10.00 -10.16
C GLY A 688 -6.77 -11.45 -10.38
N VAL A 689 -7.63 -11.65 -11.36
CA VAL A 689 -8.13 -12.97 -11.80
C VAL A 689 -8.23 -13.02 -13.31
N ALA A 690 -8.18 -14.23 -13.89
CA ALA A 690 -8.35 -14.40 -15.32
C ALA A 690 -9.03 -15.73 -15.69
N VAL A 691 -9.64 -15.74 -16.88
CA VAL A 691 -10.14 -16.97 -17.53
C VAL A 691 -9.52 -17.10 -18.91
N SER A 692 -9.02 -18.29 -19.23
CA SER A 692 -8.50 -18.65 -20.56
C SER A 692 -9.63 -19.10 -21.48
N PHE A 693 -9.72 -18.56 -22.69
CA PHE A 693 -10.68 -18.94 -23.73
C PHE A 693 -9.93 -19.29 -25.01
N LYS A 694 -10.49 -20.20 -25.81
CA LYS A 694 -9.95 -20.54 -27.13
C LYS A 694 -11.03 -20.43 -28.21
N PRO A 695 -10.92 -19.49 -29.17
CA PRO A 695 -11.84 -19.38 -30.27
C PRO A 695 -11.50 -20.43 -31.33
N LYS A 696 -12.50 -20.96 -32.05
CA LYS A 696 -12.29 -21.98 -33.10
C LYS A 696 -11.63 -21.39 -34.35
N LYS A 697 -11.89 -20.12 -34.65
CA LYS A 697 -11.26 -19.33 -35.72
C LYS A 697 -10.86 -17.96 -35.17
N LYS A 698 -10.09 -17.20 -35.95
CA LYS A 698 -9.79 -15.80 -35.61
C LYS A 698 -11.11 -15.01 -35.51
N ALA A 699 -11.24 -14.21 -34.45
CA ALA A 699 -12.44 -13.43 -34.17
C ALA A 699 -12.09 -12.08 -33.52
N THR A 700 -13.07 -11.18 -33.49
CA THR A 700 -12.98 -9.94 -32.71
C THR A 700 -13.63 -10.15 -31.35
N LEU A 701 -12.94 -9.78 -30.27
CA LEU A 701 -13.50 -9.75 -28.93
C LEU A 701 -14.39 -8.51 -28.76
N SER A 702 -15.70 -8.72 -28.86
CA SER A 702 -16.70 -7.65 -28.82
C SER A 702 -16.98 -7.21 -27.38
N LYS A 703 -17.23 -8.18 -26.49
CA LYS A 703 -17.62 -7.90 -25.10
C LYS A 703 -17.04 -8.95 -24.15
N VAL A 704 -16.89 -8.55 -22.89
CA VAL A 704 -16.62 -9.47 -21.77
C VAL A 704 -17.75 -9.35 -20.78
N LYS A 705 -18.29 -10.49 -20.36
CA LYS A 705 -19.35 -10.55 -19.33
C LYS A 705 -18.76 -11.10 -18.05
N VAL A 706 -18.83 -10.32 -16.97
CA VAL A 706 -18.25 -10.68 -15.67
C VAL A 706 -19.34 -10.66 -14.62
N ARG A 707 -19.49 -11.75 -13.86
CA ARG A 707 -20.30 -11.73 -12.65
C ARG A 707 -19.44 -11.35 -11.46
N PHE A 708 -19.81 -10.26 -10.79
CA PHE A 708 -19.17 -9.84 -9.55
C PHE A 708 -19.92 -10.41 -8.35
N ALA A 709 -19.19 -10.78 -7.30
CA ALA A 709 -19.76 -11.38 -6.09
C ALA A 709 -20.44 -10.30 -5.24
N SER A 710 -21.69 -10.54 -4.83
CA SER A 710 -22.51 -9.59 -4.08
C SER A 710 -22.39 -9.70 -2.55
N ASP A 711 -21.67 -10.70 -2.02
CA ASP A 711 -21.52 -10.92 -0.59
C ASP A 711 -20.18 -10.37 -0.05
N ILE A 712 -20.31 -9.52 0.98
CA ILE A 712 -19.29 -9.05 1.93
C ILE A 712 -18.22 -8.11 1.35
N GLU A 713 -18.28 -6.84 1.78
CA GLU A 713 -17.14 -5.88 1.83
C GLU A 713 -16.62 -5.25 0.53
N ASN A 714 -17.03 -5.72 -0.65
CA ASN A 714 -16.55 -5.17 -1.93
C ASN A 714 -17.34 -3.93 -2.37
N THR A 715 -16.69 -2.75 -2.38
CA THR A 715 -17.27 -1.46 -2.82
C THR A 715 -16.64 -0.92 -4.10
N GLY A 716 -15.80 -1.73 -4.76
CA GLY A 716 -15.17 -1.39 -6.03
C GLY A 716 -16.21 -1.23 -7.12
N THR A 717 -16.22 -0.06 -7.74
CA THR A 717 -17.02 0.23 -8.94
C THR A 717 -16.12 0.31 -10.17
N SER A 718 -14.86 -0.05 -10.03
CA SER A 718 -13.89 -0.11 -11.11
C SER A 718 -12.97 -1.32 -10.98
N ALA A 719 -12.57 -1.80 -12.13
CA ALA A 719 -11.51 -2.77 -12.31
C ALA A 719 -10.69 -2.34 -13.52
N THR A 720 -9.49 -2.87 -13.61
CA THR A 720 -8.73 -2.80 -14.85
C THR A 720 -8.97 -4.10 -15.61
N ILE A 721 -9.36 -3.99 -16.88
CA ILE A 721 -9.47 -5.13 -17.79
C ILE A 721 -8.28 -5.12 -18.74
N SER A 722 -7.64 -6.26 -18.92
CA SER A 722 -6.67 -6.47 -20.00
C SER A 722 -6.96 -7.79 -20.70
N VAL A 723 -6.46 -7.90 -21.92
CA VAL A 723 -6.58 -9.13 -22.71
C VAL A 723 -5.18 -9.50 -23.14
N VAL A 724 -4.78 -10.72 -22.86
CA VAL A 724 -3.43 -11.21 -23.18
C VAL A 724 -3.51 -12.56 -23.85
N LYS A 725 -2.47 -12.93 -24.59
CA LYS A 725 -2.26 -14.30 -25.03
C LYS A 725 -0.85 -14.74 -24.70
N PHE A 726 -0.66 -16.03 -24.50
CA PHE A 726 0.67 -16.60 -24.39
C PHE A 726 1.14 -17.02 -25.77
N ASP A 727 2.37 -16.68 -26.11
CA ASP A 727 2.98 -17.26 -27.30
C ASP A 727 3.45 -18.69 -27.03
N LYS A 728 3.99 -19.35 -28.06
CA LYS A 728 4.51 -20.72 -27.98
C LYS A 728 5.61 -20.94 -26.92
N ASN A 729 6.18 -19.86 -26.36
CA ASN A 729 7.20 -19.88 -25.33
C ASN A 729 6.65 -19.45 -23.96
N ASN A 730 5.32 -19.40 -23.79
CA ASN A 730 4.63 -18.91 -22.59
C ASN A 730 4.93 -17.44 -22.24
N ARG A 731 5.29 -16.60 -23.23
CA ARG A 731 5.45 -15.16 -23.02
C ARG A 731 4.12 -14.45 -23.19
N ILE A 732 3.82 -13.53 -22.27
CA ILE A 732 2.60 -12.73 -22.32
C ILE A 732 2.71 -11.69 -23.44
N LYS A 733 1.89 -11.85 -24.47
CA LYS A 733 1.62 -10.83 -25.48
C LYS A 733 0.31 -10.13 -25.14
N THR A 734 0.39 -8.86 -24.77
CA THR A 734 -0.78 -8.03 -24.50
C THR A 734 -1.54 -7.72 -25.79
N LEU A 735 -2.80 -8.15 -25.86
CA LEU A 735 -3.73 -7.85 -26.96
C LEU A 735 -4.57 -6.60 -26.67
N LEU A 736 -4.84 -6.34 -25.40
CA LEU A 736 -5.44 -5.10 -24.89
C LEU A 736 -4.67 -4.65 -23.65
N MET A 737 -4.03 -3.48 -23.72
CA MET A 737 -3.39 -2.84 -22.58
C MET A 737 -4.38 -2.64 -21.42
N PRO A 738 -3.94 -2.59 -20.16
CA PRO A 738 -4.84 -2.43 -19.01
C PRO A 738 -5.74 -1.20 -19.15
N VAL A 739 -7.04 -1.42 -19.37
CA VAL A 739 -8.07 -0.39 -19.50
C VAL A 739 -8.83 -0.30 -18.19
N LYS A 740 -8.88 0.88 -17.59
CA LYS A 740 -9.71 1.11 -16.41
C LYS A 740 -11.19 1.20 -16.81
N VAL A 741 -11.99 0.23 -16.37
CA VAL A 741 -13.45 0.22 -16.51
C VAL A 741 -14.05 0.73 -15.21
N ARG A 742 -14.96 1.71 -15.30
CA ARG A 742 -15.62 2.35 -14.14
C ARG A 742 -17.13 2.12 -14.22
N HIS A 743 -17.83 2.30 -13.11
CA HIS A 743 -19.27 2.09 -12.96
C HIS A 743 -19.71 0.62 -13.13
N LEU A 744 -18.85 -0.34 -12.76
CA LEU A 744 -19.18 -1.77 -12.79
C LEU A 744 -20.34 -2.09 -11.83
N ASN A 745 -21.31 -2.87 -12.30
CA ASN A 745 -22.44 -3.28 -11.49
C ASN A 745 -22.03 -4.44 -10.58
N VAL A 746 -22.01 -4.19 -9.26
CA VAL A 746 -21.64 -5.20 -8.25
C VAL A 746 -22.74 -6.23 -7.99
N PHE A 747 -23.91 -6.10 -8.63
CA PHE A 747 -25.03 -7.03 -8.55
C PHE A 747 -25.32 -7.67 -9.91
N GLY A 748 -24.94 -8.94 -10.07
CA GLY A 748 -25.23 -9.74 -11.27
C GLY A 748 -24.14 -9.64 -12.35
N ASP A 749 -24.52 -9.96 -13.59
CA ASP A 749 -23.60 -9.87 -14.72
C ASP A 749 -23.39 -8.41 -15.16
N THR A 750 -22.14 -8.01 -15.30
CA THR A 750 -21.74 -6.76 -15.98
C THR A 750 -21.17 -7.09 -17.35
N GLU A 751 -21.73 -6.48 -18.39
CA GLU A 751 -21.16 -6.54 -19.73
C GLU A 751 -20.23 -5.33 -19.94
N ILE A 752 -18.98 -5.62 -20.29
CA ILE A 752 -17.94 -4.66 -20.59
C ILE A 752 -17.76 -4.65 -22.11
N ASP A 753 -18.08 -3.52 -22.73
CA ASP A 753 -17.90 -3.30 -24.16
C ASP A 753 -16.42 -3.06 -24.48
N LEU A 754 -15.84 -3.98 -25.26
CA LEU A 754 -14.45 -3.93 -25.72
C LEU A 754 -14.35 -3.71 -27.24
N GLU A 755 -15.47 -3.60 -27.95
CA GLU A 755 -15.50 -3.56 -29.41
C GLU A 755 -14.78 -2.31 -29.94
N LYS A 756 -14.86 -1.20 -29.20
CA LYS A 756 -14.11 0.05 -29.45
C LYS A 756 -12.58 -0.08 -29.46
N TYR A 757 -12.04 -1.19 -28.94
CA TYR A 757 -10.60 -1.48 -28.92
C TYR A 757 -10.15 -2.44 -30.02
N ASN A 758 -11.08 -3.00 -30.82
CA ASN A 758 -10.82 -3.90 -31.94
C ASN A 758 -9.84 -5.05 -31.61
N VAL A 759 -10.04 -5.70 -30.46
CA VAL A 759 -9.13 -6.74 -29.97
C VAL A 759 -9.30 -8.03 -30.78
N GLN A 760 -8.29 -8.36 -31.59
CA GLN A 760 -8.27 -9.57 -32.42
C GLN A 760 -7.74 -10.76 -31.62
N VAL A 761 -8.49 -11.86 -31.59
CA VAL A 761 -8.12 -13.10 -30.89
C VAL A 761 -8.04 -14.28 -31.85
N ASP A 762 -6.91 -14.99 -31.79
CA ASP A 762 -6.60 -16.19 -32.57
C ASP A 762 -5.88 -17.21 -31.68
N GLY A 763 -6.48 -18.37 -31.46
CA GLY A 763 -5.98 -19.34 -30.48
C GLY A 763 -6.23 -18.91 -29.02
N GLU A 764 -5.59 -19.57 -28.05
CA GLU A 764 -5.89 -19.33 -26.63
C GLU A 764 -5.53 -17.91 -26.18
N TYR A 765 -6.45 -17.25 -25.49
CA TYR A 765 -6.30 -15.91 -24.93
C TYR A 765 -6.93 -15.85 -23.54
N TYR A 766 -6.56 -14.83 -22.77
CA TYR A 766 -6.93 -14.68 -21.37
C TYR A 766 -7.56 -13.32 -21.19
N VAL A 767 -8.73 -13.31 -20.57
CA VAL A 767 -9.38 -12.09 -20.11
C VAL A 767 -9.03 -11.89 -18.65
N VAL A 768 -8.37 -10.77 -18.33
CA VAL A 768 -7.82 -10.47 -17.02
C VAL A 768 -8.59 -9.33 -16.38
N ILE A 769 -8.98 -9.50 -15.12
CA ILE A 769 -9.65 -8.49 -14.29
C ILE A 769 -8.78 -8.23 -13.07
N GLU A 770 -8.24 -7.01 -12.95
CA GLU A 770 -7.42 -6.59 -11.82
C GLU A 770 -8.15 -5.52 -10.97
N PRO A 771 -8.16 -5.63 -9.63
CA PRO A 771 -8.74 -4.62 -8.76
C PRO A 771 -7.87 -3.35 -8.68
N ASP A 772 -8.46 -2.23 -8.24
CA ASP A 772 -7.69 -1.02 -7.95
C ASP A 772 -6.77 -1.23 -6.74
N LYS A 773 -5.50 -0.81 -6.81
CA LYS A 773 -4.44 -1.01 -5.79
C LYS A 773 -4.67 -0.35 -4.42
N ASP A 774 -5.83 0.26 -4.19
CA ASP A 774 -6.20 0.93 -2.94
C ASP A 774 -7.08 -0.02 -2.11
N THR A 775 -6.43 -0.73 -1.17
CA THR A 775 -6.79 -2.08 -0.68
C THR A 775 -8.04 -2.21 0.20
N ASN A 776 -8.97 -1.25 0.15
CA ASN A 776 -10.26 -1.30 0.86
C ASN A 776 -11.50 -1.15 -0.06
N LYS A 777 -11.33 -1.09 -1.39
CA LYS A 777 -12.41 -0.83 -2.36
C LYS A 777 -12.32 -1.72 -3.62
N SER A 778 -11.83 -2.93 -3.50
CA SER A 778 -11.64 -3.81 -4.65
C SER A 778 -12.94 -4.52 -5.06
N ILE A 779 -13.10 -4.77 -6.35
CA ILE A 779 -14.22 -5.56 -6.89
C ILE A 779 -13.77 -7.03 -7.03
N VAL A 780 -14.66 -7.98 -6.73
CA VAL A 780 -14.33 -9.41 -6.72
C VAL A 780 -15.21 -10.17 -7.70
N VAL A 781 -14.58 -11.01 -8.53
CA VAL A 781 -15.28 -11.87 -9.49
C VAL A 781 -15.85 -13.10 -8.77
N ALA A 782 -17.10 -13.43 -9.08
CA ALA A 782 -17.80 -14.58 -8.52
C ALA A 782 -17.24 -15.92 -9.04
N LEU A 783 -17.45 -16.97 -8.25
CA LEU A 783 -17.00 -18.33 -8.54
C LEU A 783 -18.18 -19.31 -8.50
N ASP A 784 -18.37 -20.07 -9.58
CA ASP A 784 -19.35 -21.14 -9.68
C ASP A 784 -18.76 -22.45 -9.14
N ARG A 785 -19.16 -22.82 -7.91
CA ARG A 785 -18.71 -24.06 -7.24
C ARG A 785 -19.25 -25.34 -7.88
N THR A 786 -20.30 -25.27 -8.69
CA THR A 786 -20.86 -26.44 -9.37
C THR A 786 -20.06 -26.80 -10.62
N ALA A 787 -19.31 -25.83 -11.16
CA ALA A 787 -18.38 -26.01 -12.27
C ALA A 787 -16.96 -26.41 -11.80
N SER A 788 -16.86 -27.34 -10.84
CA SER A 788 -15.57 -27.70 -10.21
C SER A 788 -14.55 -28.30 -11.19
N LYS A 789 -14.99 -29.06 -12.19
CA LYS A 789 -14.13 -29.60 -13.27
C LYS A 789 -13.60 -28.53 -14.22
N MET A 790 -14.19 -27.34 -14.20
CA MET A 790 -13.89 -26.23 -15.10
C MET A 790 -12.89 -25.24 -14.50
N LYS A 791 -12.49 -25.43 -13.24
CA LYS A 791 -11.54 -24.55 -12.54
C LYS A 791 -10.15 -24.51 -13.21
N LYS A 792 -9.79 -25.51 -14.01
CA LYS A 792 -8.55 -25.55 -14.80
C LYS A 792 -8.35 -24.37 -15.76
N TYR A 793 -9.44 -23.75 -16.20
CA TYR A 793 -9.45 -22.55 -17.06
C TYR A 793 -9.48 -21.23 -16.29
N SER A 794 -9.52 -21.28 -14.95
CA SER A 794 -9.56 -20.12 -14.05
C SER A 794 -8.20 -19.90 -13.40
N TYR A 795 -7.78 -18.64 -13.32
CA TYR A 795 -6.46 -18.25 -12.85
C TYR A 795 -6.54 -17.11 -11.84
N GLN A 796 -5.67 -17.14 -10.84
CA GLN A 796 -5.34 -15.97 -10.03
C GLN A 796 -4.21 -15.22 -10.74
N VAL A 797 -4.31 -13.89 -10.79
CA VAL A 797 -3.32 -13.02 -11.42
C VAL A 797 -2.69 -12.12 -10.38
N ASP A 798 -1.37 -12.17 -10.25
CA ASP A 798 -0.61 -11.31 -9.35
C ASP A 798 0.53 -10.65 -10.13
N ARG A 799 0.46 -9.32 -10.32
CA ARG A 799 1.48 -8.53 -11.05
C ARG A 799 1.88 -9.18 -12.39
N GLY A 800 0.89 -9.70 -13.14
CA GLY A 800 1.06 -10.36 -14.44
C GLY A 800 1.35 -11.87 -14.40
N TYR A 801 1.43 -12.51 -13.24
CA TYR A 801 1.65 -13.95 -13.11
C TYR A 801 0.33 -14.73 -12.96
N PHE A 802 0.12 -15.78 -13.77
CA PHE A 802 -1.12 -16.56 -13.82
C PHE A 802 -0.97 -17.89 -13.07
N ARG A 803 -1.67 -18.04 -11.93
CA ARG A 803 -1.74 -19.30 -11.17
C ARG A 803 -3.06 -20.01 -11.43
N SER A 804 -3.03 -21.19 -12.05
CA SER A 804 -4.24 -22.00 -12.28
C SER A 804 -4.90 -22.40 -10.96
N TYR A 805 -6.23 -22.34 -10.91
CA TYR A 805 -7.04 -22.76 -9.76
C TYR A 805 -7.01 -24.29 -9.55
N ASP A 806 -6.51 -25.07 -10.49
CA ASP A 806 -6.24 -26.49 -10.28
C ASP A 806 -5.19 -26.73 -9.18
N ASN A 807 -4.20 -25.84 -9.09
CA ASN A 807 -3.08 -25.93 -8.16
C ASN A 807 -3.36 -25.26 -6.80
N LEU A 808 -4.61 -24.80 -6.55
CA LEU A 808 -5.02 -24.12 -5.32
C LEU A 808 -6.04 -24.99 -4.54
N ASP A 809 -5.58 -25.61 -3.45
CA ASP A 809 -6.37 -26.57 -2.64
C ASP A 809 -7.67 -25.99 -2.04
N ASN A 810 -7.78 -24.67 -1.93
CA ASN A 810 -8.93 -23.99 -1.32
C ASN A 810 -9.98 -23.48 -2.32
N LYS A 811 -9.84 -23.72 -3.64
CA LYS A 811 -10.79 -23.26 -4.68
C LYS A 811 -11.54 -24.44 -5.31
N LYS A 812 -12.87 -24.48 -5.12
CA LYS A 812 -13.74 -25.60 -5.52
C LYS A 812 -14.57 -25.34 -6.81
N GLY A 813 -14.32 -24.28 -7.57
CA GLY A 813 -15.17 -23.86 -8.71
C GLY A 813 -14.47 -22.98 -9.75
N ALA A 814 -15.18 -22.63 -10.82
CA ALA A 814 -14.66 -21.81 -11.93
C ALA A 814 -15.08 -20.33 -11.81
N LEU A 815 -14.25 -19.42 -12.27
CA LEU A 815 -14.55 -17.97 -12.32
C LEU A 815 -15.66 -17.68 -13.33
N MET A 816 -16.58 -16.79 -12.96
CA MET A 816 -17.70 -16.36 -13.80
C MET A 816 -17.30 -15.18 -14.69
N ILE A 817 -16.32 -15.42 -15.57
CA ILE A 817 -15.94 -14.53 -16.68
C ILE A 817 -16.32 -15.25 -17.97
N ARG A 818 -16.93 -14.52 -18.91
CA ARG A 818 -17.36 -15.03 -20.22
C ARG A 818 -16.91 -14.09 -21.32
N SER A 819 -16.62 -14.66 -22.48
CA SER A 819 -16.13 -13.92 -23.63
C SER A 819 -17.14 -13.94 -24.76
N ILE A 820 -17.46 -12.79 -25.34
CA ILE A 820 -18.40 -12.68 -26.47
C ILE A 820 -17.61 -12.29 -27.71
N LEU A 821 -17.62 -13.18 -28.71
CA LEU A 821 -16.83 -13.05 -29.93
C LEU A 821 -17.71 -12.81 -31.13
N SER A 822 -17.25 -11.92 -32.00
CA SER A 822 -17.86 -11.65 -33.31
C SER A 822 -16.94 -12.15 -34.42
N TYR A 823 -17.45 -13.05 -35.25
CA TYR A 823 -16.75 -13.63 -36.39
C TYR A 823 -17.11 -12.90 -37.70
N GLU A 824 -16.18 -12.88 -38.65
CA GLU A 824 -16.43 -12.39 -40.01
C GLU A 824 -17.33 -13.37 -40.79
N GLU A 825 -18.07 -12.85 -41.77
CA GLU A 825 -19.08 -13.58 -42.56
C GLU A 825 -18.49 -14.80 -43.31
N GLY A 826 -19.24 -15.92 -43.34
CA GLY A 826 -18.80 -17.19 -43.94
C GLY A 826 -18.24 -18.21 -42.95
N ALA A 827 -18.31 -17.91 -41.64
CA ALA A 827 -17.97 -18.84 -40.56
C ALA A 827 -19.16 -19.72 -40.10
N ASN A 828 -20.19 -19.89 -40.95
CA ASN A 828 -21.49 -20.50 -40.58
C ASN A 828 -21.45 -22.02 -40.31
N ASP A 829 -20.31 -22.67 -40.55
CA ASP A 829 -20.10 -24.11 -40.31
C ASP A 829 -19.31 -24.42 -39.01
N ILE A 830 -19.26 -23.49 -38.05
CA ILE A 830 -18.65 -23.81 -36.75
C ILE A 830 -19.63 -24.65 -35.93
N ASP A 831 -19.57 -25.97 -36.11
CA ASP A 831 -20.22 -26.93 -35.23
C ASP A 831 -19.60 -26.85 -33.82
N TYR A 832 -20.40 -26.36 -32.86
CA TYR A 832 -20.04 -26.29 -31.44
C TYR A 832 -20.52 -27.53 -30.66
N GLY A 833 -20.62 -28.68 -31.33
CA GLY A 833 -21.21 -29.94 -30.89
C GLY A 833 -21.01 -30.34 -29.41
N SER A 834 -22.03 -31.00 -28.87
CA SER A 834 -22.17 -31.38 -27.45
C SER A 834 -21.25 -32.49 -26.94
N ASN A 835 -20.24 -32.91 -27.72
CA ASN A 835 -19.46 -34.11 -27.43
C ASN A 835 -17.95 -33.83 -27.45
N GLY A 836 -17.37 -33.52 -26.29
CA GLY A 836 -15.93 -33.73 -26.02
C GLY A 836 -15.12 -32.50 -25.57
N ASP A 837 -15.55 -31.28 -25.89
CA ASP A 837 -14.88 -30.06 -25.42
C ASP A 837 -15.46 -29.60 -24.07
N ASP A 838 -14.61 -29.36 -23.08
CA ASP A 838 -15.07 -28.87 -21.76
C ASP A 838 -15.66 -27.44 -21.86
N GLN A 839 -15.28 -26.66 -22.89
CA GLN A 839 -15.77 -25.30 -23.14
C GLN A 839 -17.20 -25.30 -23.71
N LYS A 840 -18.09 -24.48 -23.13
CA LYS A 840 -19.48 -24.37 -23.60
C LYS A 840 -19.66 -23.13 -24.49
N HIS A 841 -20.62 -23.24 -25.40
CA HIS A 841 -20.90 -22.26 -26.45
C HIS A 841 -22.39 -21.99 -26.54
N LYS A 842 -22.76 -20.72 -26.75
CA LYS A 842 -24.15 -20.32 -27.01
C LYS A 842 -24.20 -19.24 -28.09
N ASN A 843 -25.01 -19.48 -29.12
CA ASN A 843 -25.37 -18.46 -30.11
C ASN A 843 -26.38 -17.49 -29.49
N LEU A 844 -26.10 -16.20 -29.61
CA LEU A 844 -26.99 -15.14 -29.13
C LEU A 844 -27.95 -14.74 -30.27
N GLU A 845 -29.11 -15.38 -30.39
CA GLU A 845 -30.13 -15.00 -31.39
C GLU A 845 -30.74 -13.62 -31.11
N LYS A 846 -31.11 -12.90 -32.19
CA LYS A 846 -31.73 -11.56 -32.16
C LYS A 846 -33.04 -11.58 -31.37
N GLY A 847 -33.10 -10.81 -30.28
CA GLY A 847 -34.37 -10.41 -29.68
C GLY A 847 -35.19 -9.60 -30.69
N LYS A 848 -36.41 -10.07 -31.01
CA LYS A 848 -37.37 -9.34 -31.84
C LYS A 848 -37.72 -8.00 -31.19
N GLU A 849 -37.65 -6.91 -31.95
CA GLU A 849 -38.30 -5.64 -31.60
C GLU A 849 -39.82 -5.83 -31.44
N PRO A 850 -40.50 -5.02 -30.61
CA PRO A 850 -41.94 -5.04 -30.53
C PRO A 850 -42.55 -4.36 -31.77
N GLU A 851 -43.25 -5.13 -32.61
CA GLU A 851 -44.04 -4.59 -33.71
C GLU A 851 -45.16 -3.68 -33.18
N LYS A 852 -45.17 -2.44 -33.64
CA LYS A 852 -46.30 -1.52 -33.53
C LYS A 852 -47.37 -1.90 -34.56
N GLY A 853 -48.54 -2.26 -34.05
CA GLY A 853 -49.87 -1.90 -34.58
C GLY A 853 -50.29 -2.45 -35.95
N LYS A 854 -51.19 -3.44 -35.94
CA LYS A 854 -52.34 -3.50 -36.86
C LYS A 854 -53.60 -3.94 -36.14
N GLU A 855 -54.68 -3.24 -36.47
CA GLU A 855 -56.06 -3.36 -35.97
C GLU A 855 -56.76 -4.68 -36.34
N PRO A 856 -57.91 -4.97 -35.70
CA PRO A 856 -58.46 -6.32 -35.58
C PRO A 856 -59.46 -6.64 -36.70
N GLU A 857 -59.49 -7.90 -37.15
CA GLU A 857 -60.72 -8.42 -37.76
C GLU A 857 -60.91 -9.93 -37.62
N LYS A 858 -62.20 -10.26 -37.58
CA LYS A 858 -62.87 -11.50 -37.17
C LYS A 858 -62.67 -12.64 -38.17
N GLY A 859 -62.76 -13.88 -37.66
CA GLY A 859 -63.47 -14.93 -38.39
C GLY A 859 -63.01 -16.38 -38.21
N LYS A 860 -63.88 -17.16 -37.56
CA LYS A 860 -64.26 -18.56 -37.86
C LYS A 860 -63.34 -19.72 -37.41
N ASP A 861 -63.79 -20.38 -36.34
CA ASP A 861 -63.88 -21.86 -36.21
C ASP A 861 -64.76 -22.46 -37.34
N PRO A 862 -64.65 -23.75 -37.76
CA PRO A 862 -64.71 -24.91 -36.85
C PRO A 862 -63.93 -26.21 -37.22
N GLU A 863 -63.96 -27.12 -36.24
CA GLU A 863 -63.59 -28.55 -36.17
C GLU A 863 -63.77 -29.45 -37.41
N LYS A 864 -62.93 -30.51 -37.53
CA LYS A 864 -63.29 -31.96 -37.42
C LYS A 864 -62.27 -32.87 -38.12
N GLY A 865 -61.91 -34.00 -37.48
CA GLY A 865 -61.18 -35.10 -38.16
C GLY A 865 -60.67 -36.23 -37.27
N LYS A 866 -61.60 -37.10 -36.85
CA LYS A 866 -61.54 -38.42 -36.18
C LYS A 866 -60.28 -39.33 -36.31
N GLU A 867 -60.05 -40.08 -35.21
CA GLU A 867 -59.53 -41.46 -35.04
C GLU A 867 -59.94 -42.48 -36.16
N PRO A 868 -59.40 -43.74 -36.28
CA PRO A 868 -58.96 -44.63 -35.18
C PRO A 868 -57.93 -45.80 -35.45
N GLU A 869 -57.72 -46.61 -34.38
CA GLU A 869 -57.57 -48.09 -34.30
C GLU A 869 -56.20 -48.84 -34.19
N LYS A 870 -55.96 -49.32 -32.94
CA LYS A 870 -55.88 -50.74 -32.43
C LYS A 870 -54.75 -51.72 -32.81
N GLY A 871 -54.23 -52.38 -31.75
CA GLY A 871 -53.76 -53.78 -31.77
C GLY A 871 -53.12 -54.34 -30.48
N LYS A 872 -53.95 -54.91 -29.58
CA LYS A 872 -53.83 -56.11 -28.67
C LYS A 872 -52.55 -56.54 -27.89
N GLU A 873 -52.65 -56.53 -26.55
CA GLU A 873 -52.62 -57.64 -25.52
C GLU A 873 -51.64 -58.85 -25.62
N PRO A 874 -51.23 -59.55 -24.50
CA PRO A 874 -52.10 -59.97 -23.36
C PRO A 874 -51.53 -60.07 -21.91
N GLU A 875 -52.50 -60.07 -20.97
CA GLU A 875 -52.69 -60.85 -19.72
C GLU A 875 -51.52 -61.27 -18.79
N LYS A 876 -51.62 -60.94 -17.49
CA LYS A 876 -52.18 -61.81 -16.40
C LYS A 876 -51.93 -61.23 -15.00
N GLY A 877 -53.00 -61.16 -14.19
CA GLY A 877 -52.95 -61.80 -12.86
C GLY A 877 -53.07 -60.96 -11.59
N LYS A 878 -54.32 -60.77 -11.15
CA LYS A 878 -54.84 -60.78 -9.76
C LYS A 878 -54.60 -59.59 -8.82
N GLU A 879 -55.61 -58.71 -8.83
CA GLU A 879 -56.65 -58.53 -7.79
C GLU A 879 -56.35 -58.33 -6.29
N PRO A 880 -57.26 -57.59 -5.61
CA PRO A 880 -57.02 -56.83 -4.37
C PRO A 880 -57.86 -57.37 -3.20
N GLU A 881 -57.83 -56.70 -2.04
CA GLU A 881 -59.08 -56.54 -1.27
C GLU A 881 -59.11 -55.30 -0.37
N LYS A 882 -60.29 -54.66 -0.41
CA LYS A 882 -60.81 -53.67 0.53
C LYS A 882 -61.48 -54.38 1.70
N GLY A 883 -61.43 -53.78 2.89
CA GLY A 883 -62.46 -53.92 3.93
C GLY A 883 -62.42 -52.66 4.81
N LYS A 884 -63.35 -51.71 4.62
CA LYS A 884 -64.67 -51.56 5.27
C LYS A 884 -64.62 -51.19 6.76
N GLU A 885 -65.13 -49.98 7.02
CA GLU A 885 -65.84 -49.47 8.21
C GLU A 885 -66.85 -50.48 8.84
N PRO A 886 -67.57 -50.13 9.94
CA PRO A 886 -67.20 -49.49 11.22
C PRO A 886 -67.91 -50.15 12.46
N GLU A 887 -67.74 -49.54 13.64
CA GLU A 887 -68.58 -49.58 14.86
C GLU A 887 -68.52 -50.73 15.91
N LYS A 888 -68.45 -50.24 17.18
CA LYS A 888 -68.92 -50.78 18.47
C LYS A 888 -68.10 -51.86 19.23
N GLY A 889 -67.31 -51.39 20.20
CA GLY A 889 -67.71 -51.39 21.62
C GLY A 889 -67.42 -52.62 22.51
N LYS A 890 -66.92 -52.29 23.72
CA LYS A 890 -67.02 -52.98 25.04
C LYS A 890 -65.88 -53.92 25.47
N GLU A 891 -65.25 -53.54 26.60
CA GLU A 891 -65.20 -54.24 27.92
C GLU A 891 -65.18 -55.77 27.96
N PRO A 892 -64.52 -56.40 28.96
CA PRO A 892 -64.63 -56.09 30.41
C PRO A 892 -63.26 -56.01 31.12
N GLU A 893 -63.05 -55.69 32.40
CA GLU A 893 -63.78 -55.13 33.56
C GLU A 893 -63.11 -55.75 34.81
N LYS A 894 -63.16 -55.03 35.94
CA LYS A 894 -63.09 -55.51 37.35
C LYS A 894 -61.75 -55.96 37.95
N GLY A 895 -61.06 -55.02 38.60
CA GLY A 895 -61.46 -54.52 39.93
C GLY A 895 -60.73 -55.12 41.15
N LYS A 896 -60.10 -54.22 41.94
CA LYS A 896 -60.19 -54.20 43.41
C LYS A 896 -59.92 -52.80 43.95
N GLU A 897 -60.71 -52.49 44.97
CA GLU A 897 -60.95 -51.23 45.68
C GLU A 897 -60.12 -51.22 47.02
N PRO A 898 -60.37 -50.35 48.04
CA PRO A 898 -59.32 -49.54 48.70
C PRO A 898 -59.19 -49.78 50.24
N GLU A 899 -58.57 -48.81 50.93
CA GLU A 899 -58.85 -48.38 52.33
C GLU A 899 -58.01 -48.98 53.49
N LYS A 900 -57.28 -48.13 54.25
CA LYS A 900 -57.52 -47.75 55.67
C LYS A 900 -56.27 -47.23 56.43
N GLY A 901 -56.41 -46.03 57.01
CA GLY A 901 -56.35 -45.87 58.47
C GLY A 901 -55.04 -45.45 59.17
N LYS A 902 -55.09 -44.21 59.71
CA LYS A 902 -54.69 -43.76 61.07
C LYS A 902 -53.20 -43.75 61.51
N GLU A 903 -52.80 -42.57 61.98
CA GLU A 903 -51.87 -42.25 63.09
C GLU A 903 -52.04 -43.18 64.33
N PRO A 904 -51.21 -43.16 65.43
CA PRO A 904 -50.26 -42.13 65.90
C PRO A 904 -48.97 -42.65 66.61
N LYS A 905 -48.05 -41.74 66.98
CA LYS A 905 -47.73 -41.37 68.39
C LYS A 905 -46.50 -40.47 68.55
N LYS A 906 -46.80 -39.24 68.98
CA LYS A 906 -46.34 -38.52 70.18
C LYS A 906 -44.86 -38.30 70.51
N ASP A 907 -44.56 -36.99 70.59
CA ASP A 907 -43.95 -36.25 71.71
C ASP A 907 -42.48 -36.51 72.08
N ASN A 908 -41.59 -35.54 71.86
CA ASN A 908 -41.29 -34.52 72.89
C ASN A 908 -40.11 -33.58 72.54
N ASN A 909 -40.34 -32.30 72.84
CA ASN A 909 -39.44 -31.27 73.36
C ASN A 909 -38.26 -30.66 72.56
N SER A 910 -38.34 -29.31 72.58
CA SER A 910 -37.27 -28.32 72.80
C SER A 910 -36.13 -28.20 71.79
N ASP A 911 -36.06 -27.09 71.04
CA ASP A 911 -35.39 -25.90 71.58
C ASP A 911 -35.44 -24.68 70.64
N ASN A 912 -35.50 -23.51 71.28
CA ASN A 912 -35.59 -22.16 70.73
C ASN A 912 -34.34 -21.73 69.93
N SER A 913 -34.28 -22.11 68.64
CA SER A 913 -33.36 -21.48 67.66
C SER A 913 -34.09 -20.97 66.42
N TYR A 914 -35.32 -21.43 66.15
CA TYR A 914 -36.01 -21.15 64.89
C TYR A 914 -36.71 -19.80 64.83
N GLU A 915 -37.11 -19.21 65.96
CA GLU A 915 -37.96 -18.00 65.93
C GLU A 915 -37.18 -16.72 65.58
N ASN A 916 -35.89 -16.65 65.92
CA ASN A 916 -35.01 -15.55 65.52
C ASN A 916 -34.53 -15.67 64.07
N ASP A 917 -34.29 -16.89 63.59
CA ASP A 917 -33.94 -17.14 62.19
C ASP A 917 -35.15 -16.92 61.26
N VAL A 918 -36.36 -17.24 61.71
CA VAL A 918 -37.60 -16.95 60.96
C VAL A 918 -37.90 -15.45 60.94
N LYS A 919 -37.68 -14.70 62.03
CA LYS A 919 -37.79 -13.22 61.99
C LYS A 919 -36.78 -12.60 61.03
N LYS A 920 -35.54 -13.08 61.02
CA LYS A 920 -34.50 -12.63 60.10
C LYS A 920 -34.81 -13.01 58.64
N ALA A 921 -35.35 -14.22 58.42
CA ALA A 921 -35.82 -14.67 57.11
C ALA A 921 -37.05 -13.90 56.62
N ILE A 922 -37.96 -13.49 57.52
CA ILE A 922 -39.12 -12.65 57.18
C ILE A 922 -38.68 -11.21 56.87
N GLU A 923 -37.68 -10.67 57.57
CA GLU A 923 -37.10 -9.36 57.27
C GLU A 923 -36.31 -9.37 55.94
N GLU A 924 -35.58 -10.47 55.67
CA GLU A 924 -34.92 -10.71 54.39
C GLU A 924 -35.93 -10.97 53.25
N MET A 925 -37.06 -11.63 53.53
CA MET A 925 -38.17 -11.81 52.58
C MET A 925 -38.89 -10.50 52.30
N LYS A 926 -39.11 -9.64 53.30
CA LYS A 926 -39.65 -8.29 53.10
C LYS A 926 -38.68 -7.40 52.33
N LYS A 927 -37.38 -7.48 52.61
CA LYS A 927 -36.34 -6.84 51.77
C LYS A 927 -36.32 -7.42 50.36
N LYS A 928 -36.54 -8.73 50.17
CA LYS A 928 -36.67 -9.37 48.85
C LYS A 928 -37.94 -8.97 48.12
N GLU A 929 -39.05 -8.78 48.82
CA GLU A 929 -40.32 -8.31 48.25
C GLU A 929 -40.28 -6.82 47.92
N GLU A 930 -39.62 -5.98 48.74
CA GLU A 930 -39.32 -4.59 48.37
C GLU A 930 -38.32 -4.51 47.22
N LEU A 931 -37.30 -5.38 47.18
CA LEU A 931 -36.37 -5.48 46.06
C LEU A 931 -37.05 -6.04 44.80
N ASN A 932 -38.04 -6.93 44.95
CA ASN A 932 -38.83 -7.48 43.84
C ASN A 932 -39.88 -6.50 43.35
N LYS A 933 -40.51 -5.71 44.22
CA LYS A 933 -41.35 -4.56 43.83
C LYS A 933 -40.52 -3.49 43.15
N LYS A 934 -39.32 -3.19 43.66
CA LYS A 934 -38.37 -2.28 42.99
C LYS A 934 -37.91 -2.84 41.65
N LYS A 935 -37.69 -4.16 41.53
CA LYS A 935 -37.41 -4.85 40.26
C LYS A 935 -38.62 -4.93 39.31
N GLU A 936 -39.85 -4.97 39.81
CA GLU A 936 -41.06 -4.93 39.00
C GLU A 936 -41.37 -3.50 38.54
N ASP A 937 -41.20 -2.50 39.39
CA ASP A 937 -41.25 -1.08 39.02
C ASP A 937 -40.10 -0.72 38.06
N ASP A 938 -38.90 -1.27 38.26
CA ASP A 938 -37.77 -1.17 37.34
C ASP A 938 -38.02 -1.96 36.04
N LYS A 939 -38.76 -3.07 36.07
CA LYS A 939 -39.19 -3.82 34.86
C LYS A 939 -40.29 -3.10 34.09
N VAL A 940 -41.19 -2.40 34.78
CA VAL A 940 -42.22 -1.55 34.17
C VAL A 940 -41.57 -0.28 33.60
N LYS A 941 -40.50 0.24 34.22
CA LYS A 941 -39.63 1.29 33.63
C LYS A 941 -38.75 0.76 32.48
N GLU A 942 -38.16 -0.43 32.58
CA GLU A 942 -37.39 -1.10 31.51
C GLU A 942 -38.28 -1.43 30.30
N ASN A 943 -39.52 -1.86 30.51
CA ASN A 943 -40.50 -2.08 29.43
C ASN A 943 -41.04 -0.77 28.84
N LYS A 944 -41.01 0.34 29.59
CA LYS A 944 -41.20 1.69 29.03
C LYS A 944 -39.99 2.16 28.20
N ILE A 945 -38.78 1.67 28.48
CA ILE A 945 -37.56 2.00 27.73
C ILE A 945 -37.41 1.13 26.46
N LYS A 946 -37.93 -0.10 26.45
CA LYS A 946 -38.05 -0.92 25.23
C LYS A 946 -39.01 -0.37 24.18
N SER A 947 -39.85 0.62 24.51
CA SER A 947 -40.69 1.33 23.53
C SER A 947 -40.10 2.66 23.03
N LYS A 948 -38.79 2.89 23.20
CA LYS A 948 -38.13 4.05 22.57
C LYS A 948 -38.05 3.83 21.05
N ASN A 949 -38.58 4.78 20.27
CA ASN A 949 -38.53 4.74 18.81
C ASN A 949 -37.07 4.85 18.35
N ILE A 950 -36.44 3.72 18.05
CA ILE A 950 -35.12 3.68 17.42
C ILE A 950 -35.33 3.55 15.92
N LYS A 951 -34.77 4.49 15.16
CA LYS A 951 -34.92 4.54 13.71
C LYS A 951 -33.56 4.66 13.06
N ARG A 952 -33.15 3.60 12.36
CA ARG A 952 -31.92 3.60 11.56
C ARG A 952 -32.21 4.16 10.17
N ILE A 953 -31.47 5.18 9.78
CA ILE A 953 -31.47 5.73 8.43
C ILE A 953 -30.09 5.47 7.82
N SER A 954 -30.07 4.61 6.82
CA SER A 954 -28.84 4.23 6.13
C SER A 954 -29.12 3.96 4.67
N GLY A 955 -28.11 4.10 3.84
CA GLY A 955 -28.10 3.58 2.48
C GLY A 955 -26.84 2.76 2.23
N ASN A 956 -26.73 2.17 1.04
CA ASN A 956 -25.60 1.32 0.65
C ASN A 956 -24.26 2.07 0.61
N ASN A 957 -24.31 3.41 0.53
CA ASN A 957 -23.16 4.29 0.62
C ASN A 957 -23.58 5.67 1.19
N ARG A 958 -22.61 6.53 1.49
CA ARG A 958 -22.83 7.88 2.05
C ARG A 958 -23.77 8.77 1.23
N ILE A 959 -23.76 8.67 -0.12
CA ILE A 959 -24.67 9.43 -0.99
C ILE A 959 -26.11 8.97 -0.75
N SER A 960 -26.35 7.66 -0.83
CA SER A 960 -27.68 7.09 -0.55
C SER A 960 -28.12 7.28 0.91
N THR A 961 -27.21 7.30 1.90
CA THR A 961 -27.54 7.67 3.29
C THR A 961 -28.03 9.13 3.35
N SER A 962 -27.35 10.07 2.67
CA SER A 962 -27.78 11.47 2.60
C SER A 962 -29.14 11.64 1.91
N ILE A 963 -29.40 10.85 0.87
CA ILE A 963 -30.70 10.83 0.16
C ILE A 963 -31.79 10.21 1.03
N ASN A 964 -31.53 9.10 1.72
CA ASN A 964 -32.51 8.47 2.61
C ASN A 964 -32.83 9.37 3.80
N LEU A 965 -31.84 10.11 4.31
CA LEU A 965 -32.04 11.14 5.32
C LEU A 965 -32.90 12.29 4.77
N SER A 966 -32.63 12.77 3.56
CA SER A 966 -33.45 13.77 2.87
C SER A 966 -34.91 13.30 2.70
N ARG A 967 -35.13 12.09 2.17
CA ARG A 967 -36.47 11.49 1.99
C ARG A 967 -37.27 11.37 3.27
N HIS A 968 -36.58 11.17 4.38
CA HIS A 968 -37.22 11.00 5.67
C HIS A 968 -37.78 12.32 6.21
N TYR A 969 -37.06 13.43 6.03
CA TYR A 969 -37.40 14.70 6.66
C TYR A 969 -37.94 15.76 5.69
N PHE A 970 -37.73 15.59 4.38
CA PHE A 970 -38.12 16.56 3.36
C PHE A 970 -39.03 15.91 2.31
N ASN A 971 -40.28 16.35 2.26
CA ASN A 971 -41.18 16.05 1.13
C ASN A 971 -40.93 17.01 -0.05
N HIS A 972 -40.52 18.23 0.26
CA HIS A 972 -40.19 19.31 -0.69
C HIS A 972 -39.03 20.13 -0.12
N SER A 973 -38.18 20.68 -0.98
CA SER A 973 -37.21 21.71 -0.60
C SER A 973 -36.82 22.57 -1.79
N ASP A 974 -37.04 23.88 -1.70
CA ASP A 974 -36.69 24.82 -2.78
C ASP A 974 -35.17 24.96 -2.95
N THR A 975 -34.37 24.66 -1.92
CA THR A 975 -32.91 24.78 -1.92
C THR A 975 -32.25 23.53 -1.37
N ILE A 976 -31.15 23.08 -1.97
CA ILE A 976 -30.27 22.09 -1.35
C ILE A 976 -28.86 22.63 -1.19
N VAL A 977 -28.14 22.09 -0.21
CA VAL A 977 -26.70 22.28 -0.09
C VAL A 977 -26.03 21.02 -0.60
N LEU A 978 -25.23 21.17 -1.66
CA LEU A 978 -24.55 20.07 -2.32
C LEU A 978 -23.06 20.12 -2.00
N VAL A 979 -22.55 19.03 -1.43
CA VAL A 979 -21.17 18.92 -0.95
C VAL A 979 -20.48 17.67 -1.49
N ASN A 980 -19.15 17.68 -1.52
CA ASN A 980 -18.37 16.56 -2.04
C ASN A 980 -18.54 15.31 -1.16
N SER A 981 -18.86 14.18 -1.78
CA SER A 981 -18.99 12.90 -1.10
C SER A 981 -17.65 12.32 -0.64
N LYS A 982 -16.54 12.63 -1.31
CA LYS A 982 -15.22 11.99 -1.10
C LYS A 982 -14.30 12.79 -0.17
N GLU A 983 -14.40 14.11 -0.20
CA GLU A 983 -13.59 15.01 0.62
C GLU A 983 -14.46 15.91 1.49
N TYR A 984 -13.97 16.21 2.70
CA TYR A 984 -14.68 17.01 3.69
C TYR A 984 -14.21 18.48 3.87
N PRO A 985 -12.96 18.91 3.54
CA PRO A 985 -12.42 20.19 4.03
C PRO A 985 -13.29 21.42 3.82
N ASP A 986 -13.86 21.55 2.62
CA ASP A 986 -14.72 22.69 2.26
C ASP A 986 -16.14 22.59 2.85
N SER A 987 -16.55 21.39 3.26
CA SER A 987 -17.93 21.08 3.61
C SER A 987 -18.20 21.09 5.12
N LEU A 988 -17.15 21.05 5.96
CA LEU A 988 -17.26 20.88 7.41
C LEU A 988 -18.21 21.89 8.08
N THR A 989 -18.28 23.12 7.56
CA THR A 989 -19.07 24.23 8.12
C THR A 989 -20.35 24.52 7.34
N ALA A 990 -20.81 23.59 6.49
CA ALA A 990 -22.00 23.77 5.66
C ALA A 990 -23.32 23.62 6.44
N ALA A 991 -23.30 22.92 7.58
CA ALA A 991 -24.50 22.58 8.34
C ALA A 991 -25.30 23.80 8.87
N PRO A 992 -24.69 24.86 9.45
CA PRO A 992 -25.42 26.05 9.84
C PRO A 992 -26.13 26.74 8.67
N LEU A 993 -25.47 26.79 7.51
CA LEU A 993 -26.05 27.36 6.31
C LEU A 993 -27.24 26.54 5.80
N ALA A 994 -27.11 25.21 5.79
CA ALA A 994 -28.20 24.31 5.43
C ALA A 994 -29.41 24.47 6.37
N LYS A 995 -29.17 24.65 7.67
CA LYS A 995 -30.21 24.93 8.68
C LYS A 995 -30.92 26.25 8.43
N ALA A 996 -30.17 27.32 8.16
CA ALA A 996 -30.74 28.64 7.84
C ALA A 996 -31.61 28.62 6.57
N TYR A 997 -31.23 27.83 5.56
CA TYR A 997 -32.03 27.64 4.33
C TYR A 997 -33.15 26.61 4.46
N LYS A 998 -33.28 25.91 5.61
CA LYS A 998 -34.19 24.76 5.79
C LYS A 998 -34.02 23.73 4.66
N ALA A 999 -32.76 23.45 4.33
CA ALA A 999 -32.35 22.67 3.17
C ALA A 999 -31.64 21.37 3.60
N PRO A 1000 -31.84 20.24 2.90
CA PRO A 1000 -31.03 19.05 3.12
C PRO A 1000 -29.61 19.28 2.57
N VAL A 1001 -28.63 18.67 3.25
CA VAL A 1001 -27.26 18.52 2.74
C VAL A 1001 -27.19 17.19 1.99
N LEU A 1002 -26.92 17.25 0.69
CA LEU A 1002 -26.73 16.06 -0.15
C LEU A 1002 -25.25 15.90 -0.52
N LEU A 1003 -24.80 14.65 -0.56
CA LEU A 1003 -23.45 14.30 -1.00
C LEU A 1003 -23.48 13.94 -2.48
N ASN A 1004 -22.52 14.46 -3.25
CA ASN A 1004 -22.40 14.16 -4.68
C ASN A 1004 -20.98 13.71 -5.05
N ASP A 1005 -20.84 12.96 -6.15
CA ASP A 1005 -19.52 12.68 -6.72
C ASP A 1005 -18.86 13.98 -7.21
N PRO A 1006 -17.54 14.18 -7.01
CA PRO A 1006 -16.87 15.39 -7.48
C PRO A 1006 -16.85 15.54 -9.01
N ASN A 1007 -17.01 14.44 -9.78
CA ASN A 1007 -16.78 14.44 -11.23
C ASN A 1007 -18.04 14.61 -12.10
N GLY A 1008 -19.23 14.58 -11.52
CA GLY A 1008 -20.49 14.73 -12.26
C GLY A 1008 -21.71 14.56 -11.36
N LEU A 1009 -22.90 14.92 -11.85
CA LEU A 1009 -24.13 14.78 -11.06
C LEU A 1009 -24.54 13.30 -10.94
N ASP A 1010 -24.49 12.76 -9.72
CA ASP A 1010 -24.92 11.39 -9.44
C ASP A 1010 -26.41 11.21 -9.78
N SER A 1011 -26.78 10.11 -10.44
CA SER A 1011 -28.16 9.88 -10.89
C SER A 1011 -29.16 9.82 -9.73
N GLN A 1012 -28.75 9.33 -8.56
CA GLN A 1012 -29.58 9.27 -7.36
C GLN A 1012 -29.80 10.66 -6.79
N VAL A 1013 -28.75 11.49 -6.77
CA VAL A 1013 -28.84 12.90 -6.36
C VAL A 1013 -29.71 13.69 -7.34
N LYS A 1014 -29.56 13.48 -8.65
CA LYS A 1014 -30.41 14.05 -9.70
C LYS A 1014 -31.89 13.71 -9.49
N ASN A 1015 -32.18 12.46 -9.16
CA ASN A 1015 -33.55 12.01 -8.88
C ASN A 1015 -34.09 12.61 -7.58
N GLU A 1016 -33.24 12.73 -6.55
CA GLU A 1016 -33.63 13.36 -5.30
C GLU A 1016 -33.89 14.86 -5.45
N ILE A 1017 -33.08 15.57 -6.25
CA ILE A 1017 -33.31 16.97 -6.65
C ILE A 1017 -34.67 17.13 -7.33
N ARG A 1018 -35.03 16.22 -8.24
CA ARG A 1018 -36.34 16.23 -8.90
C ARG A 1018 -37.48 15.96 -7.92
N ARG A 1019 -37.32 14.95 -7.05
CA ARG A 1019 -38.31 14.58 -6.03
C ARG A 1019 -38.60 15.74 -5.08
N LEU A 1020 -37.55 16.44 -4.65
CA LEU A 1020 -37.65 17.57 -3.73
C LEU A 1020 -38.21 18.85 -4.39
N GLY A 1021 -38.36 18.90 -5.72
CA GLY A 1021 -38.80 20.11 -6.42
C GLY A 1021 -37.83 21.29 -6.28
N VAL A 1022 -36.53 21.00 -6.24
CA VAL A 1022 -35.47 21.99 -5.99
C VAL A 1022 -35.46 23.07 -7.07
N LYS A 1023 -35.25 24.32 -6.65
CA LYS A 1023 -35.07 25.48 -7.54
C LYS A 1023 -33.67 26.07 -7.47
N LYS A 1024 -33.00 25.92 -6.32
CA LYS A 1024 -31.65 26.46 -6.07
C LYS A 1024 -30.71 25.37 -5.52
N VAL A 1025 -29.48 25.30 -6.04
CA VAL A 1025 -28.43 24.43 -5.51
C VAL A 1025 -27.26 25.30 -5.03
N ILE A 1026 -26.89 25.13 -3.76
CA ILE A 1026 -25.73 25.77 -3.17
C ILE A 1026 -24.58 24.77 -3.18
N LEU A 1027 -23.59 24.98 -4.05
CA LEU A 1027 -22.39 24.17 -4.14
C LEU A 1027 -21.37 24.67 -3.12
N VAL A 1028 -20.96 23.82 -2.18
CA VAL A 1028 -19.95 24.18 -1.18
C VAL A 1028 -18.64 23.49 -1.53
N GLY A 1029 -17.65 24.29 -1.92
CA GLY A 1029 -16.32 23.86 -2.31
C GLY A 1029 -15.90 24.31 -3.72
N GLY A 1030 -14.60 24.40 -3.94
CA GLY A 1030 -14.01 24.85 -5.22
C GLY A 1030 -14.16 23.82 -6.35
N ASN A 1031 -13.64 24.17 -7.54
CA ASN A 1031 -13.68 23.28 -8.71
C ASN A 1031 -12.90 21.96 -8.53
N ASN A 1032 -11.95 21.93 -7.60
CA ASN A 1032 -11.23 20.71 -7.21
C ASN A 1032 -12.10 19.77 -6.35
N SER A 1033 -13.08 20.32 -5.63
CA SER A 1033 -13.99 19.57 -4.75
C SER A 1033 -15.30 19.19 -5.46
N LEU A 1034 -15.84 20.08 -6.29
CA LEU A 1034 -17.02 19.84 -7.11
C LEU A 1034 -16.76 20.43 -8.49
N ARG A 1035 -16.41 19.58 -9.47
CA ARG A 1035 -15.91 20.01 -10.80
C ARG A 1035 -16.94 20.82 -11.57
N ILE A 1036 -16.45 21.61 -12.54
CA ILE A 1036 -17.27 22.45 -13.43
C ILE A 1036 -18.35 21.65 -14.18
N GLY A 1037 -18.08 20.38 -14.53
CA GLY A 1037 -19.06 19.51 -15.20
C GLY A 1037 -20.37 19.36 -14.43
N LEU A 1038 -20.31 19.34 -13.08
CA LEU A 1038 -21.50 19.27 -12.21
C LEU A 1038 -22.40 20.51 -12.35
N GLU A 1039 -21.83 21.70 -12.51
CA GLU A 1039 -22.63 22.92 -12.70
C GLU A 1039 -23.38 22.89 -14.03
N ARG A 1040 -22.75 22.35 -15.08
CA ARG A 1040 -23.41 22.18 -16.37
C ARG A 1040 -24.61 21.23 -16.23
N ASP A 1041 -24.43 20.09 -15.57
CA ASP A 1041 -25.50 19.11 -15.37
C ASP A 1041 -26.67 19.70 -14.56
N LEU A 1042 -26.37 20.49 -13.52
CA LEU A 1042 -27.39 21.15 -12.70
C LEU A 1042 -28.07 22.32 -13.43
N LYS A 1043 -27.35 23.09 -14.25
CA LYS A 1043 -27.93 24.14 -15.12
C LYS A 1043 -28.85 23.54 -16.18
N ASN A 1044 -28.50 22.39 -16.74
CA ASN A 1044 -29.35 21.65 -17.68
C ASN A 1044 -30.67 21.16 -17.04
N MET A 1045 -30.75 21.12 -15.71
CA MET A 1045 -31.99 20.86 -14.98
C MET A 1045 -32.80 22.13 -14.67
N ASN A 1046 -32.42 23.29 -15.25
CA ASN A 1046 -33.04 24.60 -15.04
C ASN A 1046 -33.00 25.08 -13.57
N LEU A 1047 -31.92 24.77 -12.86
CA LEU A 1047 -31.70 25.13 -11.45
C LEU A 1047 -30.84 26.39 -11.31
N LYS A 1048 -31.14 27.23 -10.33
CA LYS A 1048 -30.29 28.37 -9.95
C LYS A 1048 -29.10 27.87 -9.14
N LEU A 1049 -27.87 28.15 -9.57
CA LEU A 1049 -26.66 27.70 -8.87
C LEU A 1049 -25.99 28.84 -8.13
N SER A 1050 -25.50 28.54 -6.93
CA SER A 1050 -24.64 29.42 -6.14
C SER A 1050 -23.47 28.62 -5.61
N ARG A 1051 -22.24 28.96 -5.98
CA ARG A 1051 -21.04 28.32 -5.43
C ARG A 1051 -20.43 29.17 -4.33
N ILE A 1052 -20.18 28.55 -3.18
CA ILE A 1052 -19.42 29.15 -2.08
C ILE A 1052 -18.12 28.37 -1.96
N ALA A 1053 -17.03 28.99 -2.39
CA ALA A 1053 -15.70 28.42 -2.39
C ALA A 1053 -14.67 29.50 -2.07
N GLY A 1054 -13.73 29.17 -1.19
CA GLY A 1054 -12.52 29.96 -0.96
C GLY A 1054 -11.31 29.36 -1.65
N LYS A 1055 -10.17 30.05 -1.51
CA LYS A 1055 -8.87 29.54 -1.98
C LYS A 1055 -8.39 28.29 -1.22
N ASP A 1056 -8.89 28.10 -0.01
CA ASP A 1056 -8.65 26.95 0.87
C ASP A 1056 -9.83 26.76 1.82
N ARG A 1057 -9.79 25.69 2.62
CA ARG A 1057 -10.85 25.32 3.58
C ARG A 1057 -11.18 26.42 4.59
N TYR A 1058 -10.20 27.22 4.97
CA TYR A 1058 -10.38 28.30 5.93
C TYR A 1058 -11.12 29.46 5.26
N ASP A 1059 -10.74 29.85 4.04
CA ASP A 1059 -11.43 30.89 3.27
C ASP A 1059 -12.86 30.44 2.89
N THR A 1060 -13.05 29.15 2.56
CA THR A 1060 -14.39 28.57 2.36
C THR A 1060 -15.23 28.71 3.63
N SER A 1061 -14.69 28.40 4.82
CA SER A 1061 -15.40 28.57 6.10
C SER A 1061 -15.78 30.03 6.37
N ALA A 1062 -14.89 30.98 6.10
CA ALA A 1062 -15.18 32.41 6.25
C ALA A 1062 -16.27 32.90 5.29
N ARG A 1063 -16.31 32.39 4.05
CA ARG A 1063 -17.35 32.75 3.08
C ARG A 1063 -18.71 32.16 3.44
N LEU A 1064 -18.74 30.91 3.93
CA LEU A 1064 -19.95 30.28 4.47
C LEU A 1064 -20.47 31.05 5.69
N ALA A 1065 -19.56 31.47 6.59
CA ALA A 1065 -19.89 32.29 7.74
C ALA A 1065 -20.50 33.64 7.32
N LYS A 1066 -19.89 34.35 6.36
CA LYS A 1066 -20.41 35.62 5.85
C LYS A 1066 -21.81 35.48 5.24
N GLU A 1067 -22.04 34.40 4.47
CA GLU A 1067 -23.36 34.14 3.90
C GLU A 1067 -24.39 33.80 4.98
N LEU A 1068 -24.02 33.04 6.03
CA LEU A 1068 -24.90 32.78 7.16
C LEU A 1068 -25.27 34.07 7.90
N VAL A 1069 -24.28 34.90 8.25
CA VAL A 1069 -24.51 36.19 8.94
C VAL A 1069 -25.42 37.10 8.11
N ARG A 1070 -25.26 37.10 6.78
CA ARG A 1070 -26.13 37.84 5.87
C ARG A 1070 -27.59 37.36 5.92
N LEU A 1071 -27.82 36.07 6.16
CA LEU A 1071 -29.15 35.47 6.22
C LEU A 1071 -29.80 35.62 7.60
N THR A 1072 -29.02 35.48 8.67
CA THR A 1072 -29.55 35.39 10.04
C THR A 1072 -29.42 36.69 10.83
N GLY A 1073 -28.48 37.57 10.44
CA GLY A 1073 -28.14 38.79 11.17
C GLY A 1073 -27.34 38.55 12.46
N TYR A 1074 -27.09 37.30 12.86
CA TYR A 1074 -26.35 36.97 14.07
C TYR A 1074 -24.85 37.06 13.83
N SER A 1075 -24.21 38.05 14.44
CA SER A 1075 -22.83 38.37 14.13
C SER A 1075 -21.94 38.62 15.35
N ASP A 1076 -22.49 38.56 16.56
CA ASP A 1076 -21.74 38.89 17.79
C ASP A 1076 -20.83 37.74 18.28
N ARG A 1077 -21.12 36.50 17.87
CA ARG A 1077 -20.43 35.27 18.33
C ARG A 1077 -20.17 34.28 17.18
N ALA A 1078 -19.01 33.60 17.19
CA ALA A 1078 -18.69 32.46 16.32
C ALA A 1078 -18.27 31.22 17.13
N ILE A 1079 -18.30 30.07 16.47
CA ILE A 1079 -17.63 28.86 16.95
C ILE A 1079 -16.39 28.62 16.10
N VAL A 1080 -15.26 28.34 16.74
CA VAL A 1080 -13.98 28.11 16.08
C VAL A 1080 -13.54 26.67 16.30
N ALA A 1081 -13.15 26.00 15.23
CA ALA A 1081 -12.64 24.63 15.24
C ALA A 1081 -11.37 24.53 14.39
N SER A 1082 -10.56 23.49 14.61
CA SER A 1082 -9.43 23.22 13.72
C SER A 1082 -9.90 22.79 12.33
N GLY A 1083 -9.30 23.34 11.28
CA GLY A 1083 -9.50 22.88 9.91
C GLY A 1083 -8.56 21.74 9.49
N GLU A 1084 -7.62 21.34 10.36
CA GLU A 1084 -6.60 20.31 10.06
C GLU A 1084 -7.14 18.89 10.25
N ASN A 1085 -8.18 18.71 11.07
CA ASN A 1085 -8.88 17.46 11.29
C ASN A 1085 -10.41 17.69 11.42
N PHE A 1086 -11.23 16.71 11.05
CA PHE A 1086 -12.69 16.90 10.93
C PHE A 1086 -13.53 16.79 12.22
N PRO A 1087 -13.19 15.97 13.25
CA PRO A 1087 -14.17 15.64 14.30
C PRO A 1087 -14.64 16.85 15.11
N ASP A 1088 -13.73 17.73 15.53
CA ASP A 1088 -14.06 18.93 16.29
C ASP A 1088 -14.94 19.89 15.48
N ALA A 1089 -14.64 20.05 14.19
CA ALA A 1089 -15.41 20.91 13.28
C ALA A 1089 -16.82 20.38 12.99
N LEU A 1090 -17.00 19.06 12.88
CA LEU A 1090 -18.32 18.46 12.69
C LEU A 1090 -19.21 18.65 13.91
N THR A 1091 -18.68 18.37 15.10
CA THR A 1091 -19.40 18.60 16.34
C THR A 1091 -19.68 20.08 16.57
N ALA A 1092 -18.70 20.96 16.32
CA ALA A 1092 -18.89 22.42 16.36
C ALA A 1092 -20.02 22.88 15.44
N SER A 1093 -20.12 22.30 14.24
CA SER A 1093 -21.15 22.66 13.27
C SER A 1093 -22.55 22.28 13.68
N SER A 1094 -22.73 21.25 14.52
CA SER A 1094 -24.04 20.86 15.05
C SER A 1094 -24.63 21.93 15.99
N ILE A 1095 -23.83 22.42 16.95
CA ILE A 1095 -24.26 23.48 17.86
C ILE A 1095 -24.31 24.84 17.17
N ALA A 1096 -23.38 25.10 16.25
CA ALA A 1096 -23.41 26.32 15.45
C ALA A 1096 -24.68 26.42 14.61
N ALA A 1097 -25.12 25.29 14.03
CA ALA A 1097 -26.37 25.21 13.31
C ALA A 1097 -27.56 25.43 14.24
N LYS A 1098 -27.53 24.90 15.48
CA LYS A 1098 -28.59 25.13 16.46
C LYS A 1098 -28.79 26.62 16.75
N ASP A 1099 -27.70 27.33 17.02
CA ASP A 1099 -27.72 28.71 17.50
C ASP A 1099 -27.65 29.76 16.37
N ASP A 1100 -27.66 29.31 15.10
CA ASP A 1100 -27.53 30.17 13.91
C ASP A 1100 -26.26 31.02 13.89
N VAL A 1101 -25.18 30.51 14.49
CA VAL A 1101 -23.87 31.17 14.58
C VAL A 1101 -22.88 30.61 13.55
N PRO A 1102 -21.95 31.43 13.04
CA PRO A 1102 -20.95 30.98 12.08
C PRO A 1102 -19.91 30.03 12.70
N VAL A 1103 -19.42 29.09 11.87
CA VAL A 1103 -18.23 28.28 12.18
C VAL A 1103 -17.05 28.78 11.36
N LEU A 1104 -15.94 29.04 12.02
CA LEU A 1104 -14.68 29.44 11.39
C LEU A 1104 -13.61 28.37 11.65
N LEU A 1105 -12.89 27.99 10.60
CA LEU A 1105 -11.78 27.05 10.70
C LEU A 1105 -10.47 27.79 10.86
N VAL A 1106 -9.58 27.26 11.71
CA VAL A 1106 -8.22 27.79 11.93
C VAL A 1106 -7.17 26.69 11.87
N LYS A 1107 -5.89 27.07 11.76
CA LYS A 1107 -4.77 26.13 11.92
C LYS A 1107 -4.50 25.92 13.41
N SER A 1108 -3.85 24.83 13.77
CA SER A 1108 -3.57 24.52 15.18
C SER A 1108 -2.71 25.58 15.86
N ALA A 1109 -1.73 26.15 15.15
CA ALA A 1109 -0.76 27.10 15.73
C ALA A 1109 -0.87 28.54 15.24
N SER A 1110 -1.78 28.84 14.30
CA SER A 1110 -1.93 30.19 13.70
C SER A 1110 -3.36 30.48 13.24
N VAL A 1111 -3.75 31.75 13.31
CA VAL A 1111 -5.01 32.24 12.72
C VAL A 1111 -4.66 32.85 11.35
N PRO A 1112 -5.20 32.34 10.23
CA PRO A 1112 -4.97 32.99 8.94
C PRO A 1112 -5.54 34.42 8.93
N ASP A 1113 -4.80 35.41 8.43
CA ASP A 1113 -5.17 36.83 8.48
C ASP A 1113 -6.59 37.13 7.95
N TYR A 1114 -7.03 36.37 6.94
CA TYR A 1114 -8.36 36.53 6.35
C TYR A 1114 -9.49 35.99 7.22
N ILE A 1115 -9.20 35.11 8.19
CA ILE A 1115 -10.16 34.69 9.23
C ILE A 1115 -10.35 35.82 10.25
N ASP A 1116 -9.27 36.43 10.76
CA ASP A 1116 -9.39 37.58 11.67
C ASP A 1116 -10.06 38.78 10.97
N LYS A 1117 -9.72 39.03 9.71
CA LYS A 1117 -10.44 40.01 8.90
C LYS A 1117 -11.93 39.67 8.76
N ALA A 1118 -12.27 38.41 8.46
CA ALA A 1118 -13.67 38.00 8.38
C ALA A 1118 -14.42 38.16 9.71
N MET A 1119 -13.78 37.87 10.85
CA MET A 1119 -14.35 38.12 12.18
C MET A 1119 -14.60 39.60 12.42
N LYS A 1120 -13.68 40.49 12.02
CA LYS A 1120 -13.85 41.94 12.11
C LYS A 1120 -14.97 42.45 11.20
N ASP A 1121 -14.98 42.03 9.93
CA ASP A 1121 -15.99 42.42 8.93
C ASP A 1121 -17.40 42.04 9.37
N MET A 1122 -17.56 40.86 9.99
CA MET A 1122 -18.85 40.38 10.50
C MET A 1122 -19.19 40.98 11.87
N GLY A 1123 -18.25 41.63 12.57
CA GLY A 1123 -18.49 42.18 13.91
C GLY A 1123 -18.47 41.15 15.04
N ILE A 1124 -17.76 40.03 14.86
CA ILE A 1124 -17.65 38.95 15.86
C ILE A 1124 -16.80 39.41 17.04
N LYS A 1125 -17.41 39.49 18.22
CA LYS A 1125 -16.73 39.96 19.44
C LYS A 1125 -16.19 38.82 20.30
N LYS A 1126 -16.85 37.66 20.26
CA LYS A 1126 -16.52 36.51 21.12
C LYS A 1126 -16.55 35.20 20.34
N THR A 1127 -15.72 34.23 20.73
CA THR A 1127 -15.74 32.89 20.14
C THR A 1127 -15.86 31.79 21.19
N ILE A 1128 -16.43 30.66 20.77
CA ILE A 1128 -16.35 29.39 21.50
C ILE A 1128 -15.38 28.50 20.75
N LEU A 1129 -14.33 28.03 21.41
CA LEU A 1129 -13.38 27.09 20.83
C LEU A 1129 -13.88 25.66 21.03
N VAL A 1130 -13.92 24.86 19.96
CA VAL A 1130 -14.21 23.43 20.02
C VAL A 1130 -12.97 22.66 19.58
N GLY A 1131 -12.38 21.91 20.51
CA GLY A 1131 -11.13 21.19 20.32
C GLY A 1131 -10.10 21.49 21.40
N GLY A 1132 -9.26 20.48 21.71
CA GLY A 1132 -8.20 20.60 22.72
C GLY A 1132 -7.02 21.47 22.28
N ASN A 1133 -6.02 21.60 23.15
CA ASN A 1133 -4.83 22.43 22.89
C ASN A 1133 -4.01 21.96 21.68
N ASN A 1134 -4.11 20.67 21.31
CA ASN A 1134 -3.46 20.12 20.12
C ASN A 1134 -4.22 20.48 18.83
N SER A 1135 -5.54 20.72 18.92
CA SER A 1135 -6.37 21.13 17.77
C SER A 1135 -6.35 22.64 17.57
N ILE A 1136 -6.42 23.40 18.66
CA ILE A 1136 -6.34 24.86 18.68
C ILE A 1136 -5.41 25.25 19.82
N GLY A 1137 -4.20 25.67 19.46
CA GLY A 1137 -3.12 26.01 20.39
C GLY A 1137 -3.52 27.09 21.38
N LYS A 1138 -3.01 26.98 22.60
CA LYS A 1138 -3.24 27.97 23.65
C LYS A 1138 -2.65 29.35 23.28
N ASN A 1139 -1.63 29.37 22.42
CA ASN A 1139 -0.97 30.58 21.93
C ASN A 1139 -1.88 31.45 21.06
N ILE A 1140 -2.85 30.86 20.34
CA ILE A 1140 -3.77 31.59 19.45
C ILE A 1140 -5.16 31.84 20.08
N GLU A 1141 -5.39 31.37 21.30
CA GLU A 1141 -6.69 31.46 21.98
C GLU A 1141 -7.11 32.92 22.26
N SER A 1142 -6.15 33.77 22.61
CA SER A 1142 -6.40 35.20 22.83
C SER A 1142 -6.71 35.95 21.53
N GLU A 1143 -6.00 35.64 20.45
CA GLU A 1143 -6.23 36.18 19.10
C GLU A 1143 -7.64 35.85 18.58
N LEU A 1144 -8.15 34.67 18.96
CA LEU A 1144 -9.50 34.22 18.60
C LEU A 1144 -10.61 34.82 19.46
N ARG A 1145 -10.31 35.66 20.46
CA ARG A 1145 -11.33 36.26 21.35
C ARG A 1145 -12.18 35.18 22.06
N ALA A 1146 -11.52 34.09 22.48
CA ALA A 1146 -12.18 32.94 23.09
C ALA A 1146 -12.82 33.31 24.43
N GLU A 1147 -14.13 33.12 24.55
CA GLU A 1147 -14.89 33.23 25.80
C GLU A 1147 -14.88 31.91 26.57
N TYR A 1148 -14.90 30.80 25.84
CA TYR A 1148 -15.02 29.46 26.41
C TYR A 1148 -14.45 28.40 25.45
N ARG A 1149 -13.86 27.33 26.01
CA ARG A 1149 -13.34 26.18 25.24
C ARG A 1149 -14.05 24.90 25.66
N ILE A 1150 -14.50 24.13 24.67
CA ILE A 1150 -15.08 22.79 24.83
C ILE A 1150 -14.11 21.77 24.24
N ALA A 1151 -13.53 20.92 25.08
CA ALA A 1151 -12.59 19.89 24.65
C ALA A 1151 -12.67 18.67 25.57
N GLY A 1152 -12.64 17.48 24.98
CA GLY A 1152 -12.45 16.20 25.68
C GLY A 1152 -11.11 15.56 25.31
N ASN A 1153 -10.80 14.42 25.94
CA ASN A 1153 -9.56 13.68 25.68
C ASN A 1153 -9.51 13.04 24.28
N ASN A 1154 -10.67 12.89 23.64
CA ASN A 1154 -10.80 12.42 22.26
C ASN A 1154 -12.07 13.00 21.59
N ARG A 1155 -12.29 12.64 20.32
CA ARG A 1155 -13.41 13.12 19.50
C ARG A 1155 -14.79 12.76 20.05
N TYR A 1156 -14.90 11.64 20.75
CA TYR A 1156 -16.16 11.13 21.29
C TYR A 1156 -16.55 11.88 22.56
N GLU A 1157 -15.57 12.12 23.43
CA GLU A 1157 -15.76 12.94 24.62
C GLU A 1157 -16.02 14.41 24.26
N THR A 1158 -15.31 14.96 23.28
CA THR A 1158 -15.57 16.31 22.77
C THR A 1158 -16.99 16.43 22.22
N ALA A 1159 -17.47 15.42 21.47
CA ALA A 1159 -18.84 15.36 20.98
C ALA A 1159 -19.89 15.37 22.11
N LYS A 1160 -19.65 14.58 23.16
CA LYS A 1160 -20.49 14.57 24.36
C LYS A 1160 -20.53 15.93 25.06
N LEU A 1161 -19.38 16.58 25.23
CA LEU A 1161 -19.28 17.86 25.93
C LEU A 1161 -19.97 18.99 25.15
N VAL A 1162 -19.86 18.99 23.82
CA VAL A 1162 -20.60 19.95 22.97
C VAL A 1162 -22.10 19.69 23.03
N SER A 1163 -22.53 18.42 22.98
CA SER A 1163 -23.93 18.04 23.17
C SER A 1163 -24.50 18.57 24.50
N ARG A 1164 -23.78 18.37 25.61
CA ARG A 1164 -24.15 18.91 26.93
C ARG A 1164 -24.26 20.42 26.97
N TYR A 1165 -23.31 21.10 26.33
CA TYR A 1165 -23.28 22.55 26.30
C TYR A 1165 -24.47 23.12 25.51
N GLY A 1166 -24.76 22.56 24.34
CA GLY A 1166 -25.81 23.03 23.44
C GLY A 1166 -27.22 22.56 23.81
N TYR A 1167 -27.39 21.37 24.40
CA TYR A 1167 -28.68 20.70 24.51
C TYR A 1167 -28.97 20.24 25.95
N LYS A 1168 -29.65 21.09 26.72
CA LYS A 1168 -29.92 20.85 28.15
C LYS A 1168 -30.93 19.72 28.42
N ASN A 1169 -31.94 19.52 27.57
CA ASN A 1169 -32.97 18.47 27.70
C ASN A 1169 -33.48 17.99 26.33
N PRO A 1170 -32.66 17.30 25.51
CA PRO A 1170 -33.09 16.86 24.19
C PRO A 1170 -34.10 15.71 24.28
N LYS A 1171 -35.14 15.75 23.43
CA LYS A 1171 -36.11 14.66 23.23
C LYS A 1171 -35.66 13.64 22.18
N LYS A 1172 -34.74 14.04 21.30
CA LYS A 1172 -34.22 13.24 20.19
C LYS A 1172 -32.71 13.30 20.18
N ILE A 1173 -32.05 12.24 19.75
CA ILE A 1173 -30.59 12.21 19.56
C ILE A 1173 -30.22 11.51 18.27
N PHE A 1174 -29.19 12.02 17.60
CA PHE A 1174 -28.62 11.44 16.39
C PHE A 1174 -27.30 10.73 16.75
N LEU A 1175 -27.21 9.44 16.44
CA LEU A 1175 -26.00 8.63 16.62
C LEU A 1175 -25.32 8.45 15.27
N THR A 1176 -24.04 8.78 15.18
CA THR A 1176 -23.25 8.61 13.95
C THR A 1176 -21.82 8.24 14.28
N THR A 1177 -21.10 7.65 13.33
CA THR A 1177 -19.70 7.25 13.54
C THR A 1177 -18.79 8.47 13.67
N GLY A 1178 -17.84 8.44 14.62
CA GLY A 1178 -16.75 9.41 14.67
C GLY A 1178 -15.55 9.03 13.79
N GLU A 1179 -15.59 7.88 13.12
CA GLU A 1179 -14.50 7.37 12.26
C GLU A 1179 -14.58 7.92 10.82
N SER A 1180 -15.72 8.47 10.40
CA SER A 1180 -15.97 9.03 9.07
C SER A 1180 -16.77 10.32 9.16
N PHE A 1181 -16.56 11.26 8.23
CA PHE A 1181 -17.19 12.58 8.27
C PHE A 1181 -18.61 12.62 7.69
N ALA A 1182 -18.92 11.74 6.74
CA ALA A 1182 -20.02 11.95 5.80
C ALA A 1182 -21.41 11.93 6.45
N ASP A 1183 -21.67 10.96 7.32
CA ASP A 1183 -22.98 10.78 7.96
C ASP A 1183 -23.24 11.89 9.01
N ALA A 1184 -22.21 12.29 9.76
CA ALA A 1184 -22.29 13.40 10.71
C ALA A 1184 -22.48 14.75 10.00
N LEU A 1185 -21.81 14.96 8.87
CA LEU A 1185 -21.91 16.18 8.07
C LEU A 1185 -23.34 16.41 7.56
N VAL A 1186 -23.94 15.39 6.91
CA VAL A 1186 -25.27 15.53 6.30
C VAL A 1186 -26.40 15.63 7.31
N SER A 1187 -26.12 15.22 8.55
CA SER A 1187 -27.10 15.24 9.64
C SER A 1187 -26.99 16.43 10.57
N SER A 1188 -25.85 17.11 10.63
CA SER A 1188 -25.62 18.23 11.57
C SER A 1188 -26.66 19.34 11.44
N GLY A 1189 -26.96 19.80 10.22
CA GLY A 1189 -27.96 20.85 10.01
C GLY A 1189 -29.37 20.37 10.35
N LEU A 1190 -29.67 19.10 10.07
CA LEU A 1190 -30.98 18.49 10.29
C LEU A 1190 -31.23 18.20 11.78
N ALA A 1191 -30.26 17.63 12.48
CA ALA A 1191 -30.32 17.42 13.91
C ALA A 1191 -30.56 18.74 14.65
N ALA A 1192 -29.94 19.84 14.18
CA ALA A 1192 -30.22 21.18 14.68
C ALA A 1192 -31.68 21.64 14.42
N MET A 1193 -32.27 21.34 13.26
CA MET A 1193 -33.70 21.61 12.99
C MET A 1193 -34.62 20.86 13.95
N GLU A 1194 -34.24 19.64 14.33
CA GLU A 1194 -34.96 18.80 15.29
C GLU A 1194 -34.64 19.12 16.76
N ASN A 1195 -33.83 20.17 17.02
CA ASN A 1195 -33.31 20.52 18.34
C ASN A 1195 -32.67 19.32 19.07
N ALA A 1196 -31.97 18.49 18.30
CA ALA A 1196 -31.34 17.24 18.74
C ALA A 1196 -29.81 17.33 18.62
N PRO A 1197 -29.04 16.81 19.60
CA PRO A 1197 -27.60 16.71 19.48
C PRO A 1197 -27.18 15.57 18.55
N ILE A 1198 -25.96 15.69 18.02
CA ILE A 1198 -25.23 14.59 17.39
C ILE A 1198 -24.22 14.04 18.39
N GLN A 1199 -24.28 12.73 18.62
CA GLN A 1199 -23.26 12.00 19.35
C GLN A 1199 -22.42 11.19 18.37
N LEU A 1200 -21.11 11.43 18.39
CA LEU A 1200 -20.15 10.59 17.68
C LEU A 1200 -19.90 9.33 18.48
N ILE A 1201 -19.83 8.18 17.80
CA ILE A 1201 -19.57 6.88 18.40
C ILE A 1201 -18.37 6.18 17.75
N ASN A 1202 -17.61 5.45 18.56
CA ASN A 1202 -16.58 4.50 18.16
C ASN A 1202 -17.22 3.13 17.90
N PRO A 1203 -17.25 2.65 16.65
CA PRO A 1203 -17.82 1.34 16.33
C PRO A 1203 -16.95 0.16 16.79
N LYS A 1204 -15.66 0.39 17.09
CA LYS A 1204 -14.68 -0.65 17.42
C LYS A 1204 -14.46 -0.82 18.92
N ASN A 1205 -14.69 0.22 19.70
CA ASN A 1205 -14.40 0.21 21.14
C ASN A 1205 -15.54 0.84 21.95
N ASN A 1206 -16.14 0.06 22.85
CA ASN A 1206 -17.22 0.52 23.71
C ASN A 1206 -16.75 1.51 24.78
N SER A 1207 -15.50 1.41 25.26
CA SER A 1207 -15.00 2.29 26.34
C SER A 1207 -14.76 3.73 25.88
N ASP A 1208 -14.55 3.94 24.58
CA ASP A 1208 -14.41 5.28 23.98
C ASP A 1208 -15.76 5.95 23.70
N ASN A 1209 -16.88 5.24 23.90
CA ASN A 1209 -18.22 5.80 23.75
C ASN A 1209 -18.64 6.49 25.05
N TYR A 1210 -18.18 7.73 25.23
CA TYR A 1210 -18.57 8.55 26.37
C TYR A 1210 -20.06 8.89 26.30
N MET A 1211 -20.84 8.28 27.19
CA MET A 1211 -22.27 8.50 27.25
C MET A 1211 -22.62 9.65 28.20
N ASP A 1212 -23.59 10.47 27.83
CA ASP A 1212 -24.23 11.42 28.73
C ASP A 1212 -25.51 10.83 29.34
N PHE A 1213 -25.43 10.36 30.58
CA PHE A 1213 -26.54 9.69 31.26
C PHE A 1213 -27.53 10.66 31.92
N THR A 1214 -27.20 11.95 32.07
CA THR A 1214 -28.06 12.90 32.79
C THR A 1214 -29.36 13.25 32.05
N ASN A 1215 -29.46 12.96 30.75
CA ASN A 1215 -30.62 13.24 29.89
C ASN A 1215 -31.30 11.99 29.32
N LYS A 1216 -30.87 10.78 29.72
CA LYS A 1216 -31.38 9.52 29.14
C LYS A 1216 -32.88 9.32 29.36
N GLU A 1217 -33.44 9.87 30.43
CA GLU A 1217 -34.88 9.83 30.72
C GLU A 1217 -35.71 10.76 29.82
N ASN A 1218 -35.10 11.80 29.24
CA ASN A 1218 -35.76 12.77 28.36
C ASN A 1218 -35.75 12.36 26.87
N ILE A 1219 -34.87 11.43 26.46
CA ILE A 1219 -34.77 10.96 25.07
C ILE A 1219 -35.92 10.02 24.73
N GLU A 1220 -36.82 10.48 23.86
CA GLU A 1220 -38.00 9.79 23.32
C GLU A 1220 -37.68 9.06 21.98
N GLU A 1221 -36.75 9.58 21.17
CA GLU A 1221 -36.38 9.01 19.84
C GLU A 1221 -34.86 8.98 19.62
N ILE A 1222 -34.35 7.86 19.06
CA ILE A 1222 -32.94 7.69 18.69
C ILE A 1222 -32.86 7.49 17.18
N ILE A 1223 -32.18 8.40 16.48
CA ILE A 1223 -31.91 8.29 15.05
C ILE A 1223 -30.49 7.77 14.85
N VAL A 1224 -30.36 6.58 14.29
CA VAL A 1224 -29.05 5.98 13.97
C VAL A 1224 -28.73 6.26 12.51
N LEU A 1225 -27.60 6.92 12.26
CA LEU A 1225 -27.18 7.30 10.91
C LEU A 1225 -25.97 6.51 10.46
N GLY A 1226 -26.14 5.84 9.33
CA GLY A 1226 -25.18 4.91 8.77
C GLY A 1226 -25.56 3.45 9.02
N GLY A 1227 -25.00 2.56 8.20
CA GLY A 1227 -25.26 1.12 8.30
C GLY A 1227 -24.57 0.48 9.51
N GLU A 1228 -24.80 -0.82 9.69
CA GLU A 1228 -24.29 -1.62 10.83
C GLU A 1228 -22.77 -1.55 11.01
N ARG A 1229 -22.01 -1.34 9.94
CA ARG A 1229 -20.55 -1.15 10.03
C ARG A 1229 -20.14 0.20 10.61
N SER A 1230 -20.92 1.25 10.34
CA SER A 1230 -20.64 2.61 10.81
C SER A 1230 -21.13 2.79 12.25
N VAL A 1231 -22.33 2.28 12.53
CA VAL A 1231 -22.92 2.26 13.86
C VAL A 1231 -23.46 0.86 14.14
N PRO A 1232 -22.69 -0.02 14.79
CA PRO A 1232 -23.14 -1.38 15.09
C PRO A 1232 -24.32 -1.39 16.05
N GLU A 1233 -25.27 -2.28 15.82
CA GLU A 1233 -26.45 -2.51 16.66
C GLU A 1233 -26.04 -2.82 18.08
N ARG A 1234 -24.96 -3.58 18.30
CA ARG A 1234 -24.40 -3.80 19.65
C ARG A 1234 -24.04 -2.49 20.39
N ILE A 1235 -23.64 -1.44 19.67
CA ILE A 1235 -23.33 -0.12 20.25
C ILE A 1235 -24.62 0.66 20.52
N VAL A 1236 -25.61 0.54 19.65
CA VAL A 1236 -26.94 1.11 19.84
C VAL A 1236 -27.63 0.47 21.05
N GLU A 1237 -27.59 -0.86 21.15
CA GLU A 1237 -28.04 -1.62 22.31
C GLU A 1237 -27.26 -1.26 23.57
N PHE A 1238 -25.94 -1.08 23.49
CA PHE A 1238 -25.13 -0.58 24.59
C PHE A 1238 -25.58 0.83 25.04
N PHE A 1239 -25.87 1.74 24.09
CA PHE A 1239 -26.43 3.06 24.37
C PHE A 1239 -27.77 2.97 25.13
N ILE A 1240 -28.59 1.97 24.80
CA ILE A 1240 -29.90 1.73 25.40
C ILE A 1240 -29.79 1.04 26.78
N ASN A 1241 -28.89 0.06 26.94
CA ASN A 1241 -28.92 -0.93 28.02
C ASN A 1241 -28.00 -0.66 29.22
N ILE A 1242 -27.10 0.34 29.17
CA ILE A 1242 -26.25 0.68 30.34
C ILE A 1242 -27.08 1.38 31.42
N LYS A 1243 -27.02 0.84 32.64
CA LYS A 1243 -27.55 1.43 33.88
C LYS A 1243 -26.63 2.49 34.44
#